data_AF-A0A1E5G671-F1
#
_entry.id   AF-A0A1E5G671-F1
#
_cell.length_a   1.000
_cell.length_b   1.000
_cell.length_c   1.000
_cell.angle_alpha   90.00
_cell.angle_beta   90.00
_cell.angle_gamma   90.00
#
_symmetry.space_group_name_H-M   'P 1'
#
loop_
_entity.id
_entity.type
_entity.pdbx_description
1 polymer ?
#
loop_
_entity_poly.entity_id
_entity_poly.type
_entity_poly.pdbx_seq_one_letter_code
_entity_poly.pdbx_strand_id
1 'polypeptide(L)'
;MKVPKKARRFTGFIEPWLIHKELDRNIGVLKEMFENTTDVIFREFIIRLHDKERKGVILYVEGLVNSDVINRDILERIVTLDNHKDYIVEIDNLSNGKEWMDSVIQRVLSANNLKTCDTISEVKDNVLNAQAVMLIDGVDSAIVAGVEGFSTRGIGEPESSVVVRGPREGFIEVLRSNTALLRRKIKDHNLKTESLTVGRTSRTNVCLVYINGIVNPKVLEEVKTRIERIDIDAILESGYIEELIEDNPFSPFPSISTTERPDDASAALLEGRIIIIVDNTPFVLCVPMVFEDLLHASEDYYNRYMGGTAIRLIRFFALFISVLLPSIYIAVVTYHPEMLPTPLLISVAAAREGVPFPAIIEAFLMEFTFEALKEAGARMPKAIGSTVSIVGGLILGEAAVSAGLVSQPMVIVVAGTAISSFAIPGFGIHSSLRFIRFPFMILAGIFGLYGIILGGMVVLIHLCSLRSYGVPYMAPFAPLIKEGLKDSVVRAPWWSMKLRPQIINWRKQRRNRSPRPSAPVVLLVCMLSGLLLTGCWDMEEINDRAIVNGVAVDLVEDENGYRIKMLVQIIKPGVVAGSPEGGGGNGAEATWVVSAEGKNVNDAARNLTRYSGRNLYWSHNLIIIVSEELAKQGVGPVLDFFDRTPENRLRTWFIVANGTDVEALMKATPNLESLLAVEVASMIEARAATSLAAAIYLRDFLYFSAINTRAPVASAIETYNDIDNKTSLLISGSAVFKNDKLIDFYDELTTRGILWVVGDVNGGIITIDWEGYRDGISTDIIRTKTAIDTFVENGNVRVNINVEKEGNITEVKDVIDISKIKSLREVELKVSDEIKREINLALAKAQEQTADIFGIGEIIRRQHPKAWRTIETNWEDVFSEIEFQVEVETHLRRYGVTQNRGVMFEEN
;
A
#
# COMPACT_ATOMS: atom_id res chain seq x y z
N MET A 1 -24.29 53.07 -24.34
CA MET A 1 -25.62 52.38 -24.25
C MET A 1 -25.40 50.98 -23.71
N LYS A 2 -26.25 50.45 -22.81
CA LYS A 2 -26.12 49.04 -22.35
C LYS A 2 -26.67 48.07 -23.40
N VAL A 3 -25.79 47.22 -23.94
CA VAL A 3 -26.12 46.24 -25.00
C VAL A 3 -27.08 45.15 -24.47
N PRO A 4 -28.16 44.77 -25.20
CA PRO A 4 -29.14 43.79 -24.73
C PRO A 4 -28.57 42.37 -24.50
N LYS A 5 -29.07 41.66 -23.48
CA LYS A 5 -28.64 40.28 -23.14
C LYS A 5 -28.72 39.28 -24.30
N LYS A 6 -29.63 39.47 -25.28
CA LYS A 6 -29.73 38.60 -26.48
C LYS A 6 -28.60 38.83 -27.50
N ALA A 7 -28.07 40.04 -27.63
CA ALA A 7 -26.99 40.35 -28.58
C ALA A 7 -25.64 39.69 -28.19
N ARG A 8 -25.41 39.43 -26.89
CA ARG A 8 -24.23 38.70 -26.40
C ARG A 8 -24.07 37.26 -26.94
N ARG A 9 -25.09 36.67 -27.61
CA ARG A 9 -24.94 35.37 -28.30
C ARG A 9 -24.31 35.47 -29.69
N PHE A 10 -24.19 36.66 -30.25
CA PHE A 10 -23.66 36.89 -31.61
C PHE A 10 -22.21 37.41 -31.64
N THR A 11 -21.54 37.51 -30.49
CA THR A 11 -20.17 38.07 -30.39
C THR A 11 -19.07 37.23 -31.07
N GLY A 12 -19.40 36.09 -31.68
CA GLY A 12 -18.48 35.33 -32.53
C GLY A 12 -18.45 35.78 -33.99
N PHE A 13 -19.36 36.67 -34.40
CA PHE A 13 -19.50 37.20 -35.76
C PHE A 13 -19.85 38.70 -35.71
N ILE A 14 -19.14 39.48 -34.89
CA ILE A 14 -19.20 40.94 -34.98
C ILE A 14 -18.13 41.35 -35.99
N GLU A 15 -18.55 42.10 -37.01
CA GLU A 15 -17.68 42.72 -38.01
C GLU A 15 -16.54 43.49 -37.31
N PRO A 16 -15.32 43.51 -37.88
CA PRO A 16 -14.23 44.25 -37.25
C PRO A 16 -14.60 45.73 -37.17
N TRP A 17 -14.66 46.25 -35.95
CA TRP A 17 -14.95 47.67 -35.70
C TRP A 17 -13.89 48.52 -36.38
N LEU A 18 -14.24 49.18 -37.48
CA LEU A 18 -13.35 50.09 -38.21
C LEU A 18 -12.94 51.26 -37.31
N ILE A 19 -11.72 51.74 -37.50
CA ILE A 19 -11.21 52.94 -36.80
C ILE A 19 -12.05 54.15 -37.24
N HIS A 20 -12.62 54.86 -36.28
CA HIS A 20 -13.45 56.02 -36.52
C HIS A 20 -12.60 57.29 -36.70
N LYS A 21 -12.99 58.25 -37.54
CA LYS A 21 -12.18 59.46 -37.78
C LYS A 21 -12.03 60.37 -36.54
N GLU A 22 -13.04 60.39 -35.67
CA GLU A 22 -13.00 61.13 -34.39
C GLU A 22 -12.22 60.32 -33.34
N LEU A 23 -11.07 60.84 -32.91
CA LEU A 23 -10.13 60.12 -32.06
C LEU A 23 -10.70 59.76 -30.69
N ASP A 24 -11.43 60.69 -30.06
CA ASP A 24 -12.00 60.52 -28.72
C ASP A 24 -12.94 59.30 -28.65
N ARG A 25 -13.61 58.96 -29.77
CA ARG A 25 -14.49 57.81 -29.89
C ARG A 25 -13.72 56.48 -29.88
N ASN A 26 -12.56 56.41 -30.56
CA ASN A 26 -11.67 55.25 -30.54
C ASN A 26 -11.04 55.09 -29.16
N ILE A 27 -10.55 56.20 -28.57
CA ILE A 27 -9.97 56.23 -27.23
C ILE A 27 -10.98 55.74 -26.20
N GLY A 28 -12.25 56.16 -26.27
CA GLY A 28 -13.30 55.69 -25.37
C GLY A 28 -13.49 54.17 -25.41
N VAL A 29 -13.55 53.57 -26.61
CA VAL A 29 -13.67 52.11 -26.78
C VAL A 29 -12.43 51.37 -26.27
N LEU A 30 -11.23 51.89 -26.55
CA LEU A 30 -9.98 51.27 -26.10
C LEU A 30 -9.79 51.40 -24.58
N LYS A 31 -10.16 52.54 -23.97
CA LYS A 31 -10.18 52.74 -22.51
C LYS A 31 -11.22 51.84 -21.83
N GLU A 32 -12.37 51.53 -22.45
CA GLU A 32 -13.33 50.52 -21.96
C GLU A 32 -12.78 49.08 -22.08
N MET A 33 -12.12 48.73 -23.20
CA MET A 33 -11.49 47.41 -23.37
C MET A 33 -10.37 47.17 -22.34
N PHE A 34 -9.53 48.17 -22.12
CA PHE A 34 -8.40 48.15 -21.17
C PHE A 34 -8.77 48.74 -19.79
N GLU A 35 -10.05 48.82 -19.42
CA GLU A 35 -10.48 49.18 -18.06
C GLU A 35 -9.77 48.31 -17.01
N ASN A 36 -9.42 48.86 -15.85
CA ASN A 36 -8.66 48.20 -14.77
C ASN A 36 -7.32 47.56 -15.22
N THR A 37 -6.62 48.24 -16.13
CA THR A 37 -5.32 47.82 -16.66
C THR A 37 -4.29 48.92 -16.44
N THR A 38 -3.34 48.72 -15.52
CA THR A 38 -2.30 49.73 -15.22
C THR A 38 -1.00 49.57 -16.02
N ASP A 39 -0.87 48.51 -16.81
CA ASP A 39 0.30 48.26 -17.67
C ASP A 39 0.11 48.73 -19.13
N VAL A 40 -1.08 49.19 -19.51
CA VAL A 40 -1.35 49.77 -20.84
C VAL A 40 -1.31 51.29 -20.77
N ILE A 41 -0.34 51.89 -21.45
CA ILE A 41 -0.14 53.34 -21.46
C ILE A 41 -0.84 53.95 -22.67
N PHE A 42 -1.64 54.99 -22.41
CA PHE A 42 -2.22 55.88 -23.41
C PHE A 42 -1.49 57.21 -23.34
N ARG A 43 -0.54 57.45 -24.25
CA ARG A 43 0.20 58.72 -24.29
C ARG A 43 -0.37 59.61 -25.40
N GLU A 44 -1.11 60.62 -24.97
CA GLU A 44 -1.67 61.66 -25.85
C GLU A 44 -0.58 62.68 -26.23
N PHE A 45 -0.63 63.18 -27.46
CA PHE A 45 0.29 64.19 -28.01
C PHE A 45 -0.42 65.07 -29.04
N ILE A 46 0.20 66.16 -29.47
CA ILE A 46 -0.36 67.10 -30.45
C ILE A 46 0.58 67.22 -31.64
N ILE A 47 0.02 67.20 -32.85
CA ILE A 47 0.73 67.42 -34.12
C ILE A 47 0.20 68.71 -34.74
N ARG A 48 1.08 69.57 -35.25
CA ARG A 48 0.71 70.74 -36.03
C ARG A 48 0.79 70.41 -37.53
N LEU A 49 -0.34 70.53 -38.23
CA LEU A 49 -0.46 70.29 -39.68
C LEU A 49 -1.14 71.51 -40.31
N HIS A 50 -0.41 72.25 -41.16
CA HIS A 50 -0.88 73.47 -41.86
C HIS A 50 -1.76 74.38 -40.97
N ASP A 51 -1.17 74.86 -39.86
CA ASP A 51 -1.79 75.73 -38.85
C ASP A 51 -3.04 75.20 -38.12
N LYS A 52 -3.30 73.89 -38.19
CA LYS A 52 -4.24 73.20 -37.29
C LYS A 52 -3.51 72.23 -36.37
N GLU A 53 -3.80 72.34 -35.08
CA GLU A 53 -3.42 71.35 -34.08
C GLU A 53 -4.38 70.15 -34.15
N ARG A 54 -3.82 68.95 -34.23
CA ARG A 54 -4.55 67.68 -34.16
C ARG A 54 -4.02 66.87 -32.99
N LYS A 55 -4.92 66.18 -32.28
CA LYS A 55 -4.53 65.23 -31.25
C LYS A 55 -4.07 63.92 -31.88
N GLY A 56 -3.08 63.28 -31.27
CA GLY A 56 -2.71 61.90 -31.50
C GLY A 56 -2.61 61.16 -30.17
N VAL A 57 -2.63 59.84 -30.22
CA VAL A 57 -2.36 58.98 -29.05
C VAL A 57 -1.53 57.79 -29.51
N ILE A 58 -0.54 57.42 -28.70
CA ILE A 58 0.20 56.17 -28.85
C ILE A 58 -0.15 55.23 -27.69
N LEU A 59 -0.47 53.98 -28.03
CA LEU A 59 -0.83 52.91 -27.12
C LEU A 59 0.26 51.85 -27.13
N TYR A 60 0.68 51.40 -25.96
CA TYR A 60 1.63 50.31 -25.80
C TYR A 60 1.49 49.65 -24.41
N VAL A 61 2.02 48.44 -24.27
CA VAL A 61 2.16 47.78 -22.97
C VAL A 61 3.54 48.10 -22.38
N GLU A 62 3.57 48.73 -21.22
CA GLU A 62 4.79 49.06 -20.49
C GLU A 62 5.58 47.79 -20.11
N GLY A 63 6.91 47.84 -20.18
CA GLY A 63 7.79 46.71 -19.87
C GLY A 63 7.92 45.65 -20.99
N LEU A 64 7.07 45.69 -22.03
CA LEU A 64 7.21 44.87 -23.23
C LEU A 64 7.86 45.61 -24.42
N VAL A 65 7.91 46.95 -24.37
CA VAL A 65 8.36 47.82 -25.47
C VAL A 65 9.59 48.63 -25.10
N ASN A 66 10.42 48.95 -26.10
CA ASN A 66 11.53 49.88 -25.92
C ASN A 66 11.02 51.34 -25.93
N SER A 67 11.02 51.96 -24.75
CA SER A 67 10.57 53.35 -24.56
C SER A 67 11.43 54.36 -25.33
N ASP A 68 12.72 54.10 -25.55
CA ASP A 68 13.61 55.02 -26.28
C ASP A 68 13.26 55.09 -27.75
N VAL A 69 12.90 53.96 -28.37
CA VAL A 69 12.44 53.90 -29.77
C VAL A 69 11.11 54.62 -29.92
N ILE A 70 10.18 54.43 -28.98
CA ILE A 70 8.90 55.17 -28.95
C ILE A 70 9.14 56.68 -28.83
N ASN A 71 10.04 57.10 -27.94
CA ASN A 71 10.32 58.50 -27.68
C ASN A 71 11.01 59.19 -28.87
N ARG A 72 12.16 58.65 -29.31
CA ARG A 72 13.07 59.28 -30.28
C ARG A 72 12.72 58.98 -31.74
N ASP A 73 12.34 57.74 -32.04
CA ASP A 73 12.20 57.27 -33.43
C ASP A 73 10.75 57.34 -33.93
N ILE A 74 9.78 57.60 -33.03
CA ILE A 74 8.36 57.80 -33.34
C ILE A 74 7.87 59.19 -32.88
N LEU A 75 7.79 59.44 -31.57
CA LEU A 75 7.12 60.63 -31.03
C LEU A 75 7.85 61.93 -31.36
N GLU A 76 9.16 61.99 -31.15
CA GLU A 76 9.97 63.17 -31.48
C GLU A 76 9.84 63.52 -32.98
N ARG A 77 9.98 62.52 -33.87
CA ARG A 77 9.87 62.69 -35.34
C ARG A 77 8.51 63.22 -35.80
N ILE A 78 7.43 62.81 -35.15
CA ILE A 78 6.08 63.22 -35.52
C ILE A 78 5.69 64.57 -34.91
N VAL A 79 6.14 64.86 -33.68
CA VAL A 79 5.84 66.13 -33.03
C VAL A 79 6.64 67.29 -33.66
N THR A 80 7.88 67.06 -34.11
CA THR A 80 8.72 68.09 -34.76
C THR A 80 8.56 68.15 -36.29
N LEU A 81 7.54 67.49 -36.85
CA LEU A 81 7.26 67.47 -38.29
C LEU A 81 7.15 68.88 -38.89
N ASP A 82 6.60 69.83 -38.13
CA ASP A 82 6.40 71.23 -38.53
C ASP A 82 7.70 72.03 -38.70
N ASN A 83 8.78 71.63 -38.02
CA ASN A 83 10.08 72.29 -38.07
C ASN A 83 10.91 71.90 -39.33
N HIS A 84 10.55 70.79 -39.99
CA HIS A 84 11.28 70.26 -41.13
C HIS A 84 10.54 70.49 -42.46
N LYS A 85 10.77 71.67 -43.07
CA LYS A 85 10.14 72.08 -44.34
C LYS A 85 10.32 71.09 -45.50
N ASP A 86 11.40 70.30 -45.50
CA ASP A 86 11.72 69.33 -46.55
C ASP A 86 10.85 68.05 -46.53
N TYR A 87 10.10 67.82 -45.44
CA TYR A 87 9.25 66.63 -45.27
C TYR A 87 7.75 66.92 -45.43
N ILE A 88 7.37 68.14 -45.80
CA ILE A 88 5.96 68.51 -46.01
C ILE A 88 5.40 67.68 -47.16
N VAL A 89 4.55 66.73 -46.81
CA VAL A 89 3.84 65.87 -47.75
C VAL A 89 2.68 66.69 -48.34
N GLU A 90 2.76 67.06 -49.62
CA GLU A 90 1.68 67.75 -50.39
C GLU A 90 0.38 66.91 -50.56
N ILE A 91 0.20 65.84 -49.77
CA ILE A 91 -1.05 65.05 -49.70
C ILE A 91 -1.99 65.76 -48.72
N ASP A 92 -2.48 66.92 -49.15
CA ASP A 92 -3.26 67.88 -48.36
C ASP A 92 -4.71 67.44 -48.10
N ASN A 93 -4.98 66.13 -48.21
CA ASN A 93 -6.33 65.57 -48.28
C ASN A 93 -6.48 64.32 -47.37
N LEU A 94 -6.73 64.56 -46.09
CA LEU A 94 -7.16 63.54 -45.10
C LEU A 94 -8.51 62.85 -45.45
N SER A 95 -9.08 63.13 -46.63
CA SER A 95 -10.15 62.33 -47.22
C SER A 95 -9.76 60.85 -47.34
N ASN A 96 -8.49 60.53 -47.60
CA ASN A 96 -7.98 59.16 -47.72
C ASN A 96 -6.87 58.90 -46.68
N GLY A 97 -7.26 58.58 -45.44
CA GLY A 97 -6.36 58.56 -44.29
C GLY A 97 -5.21 57.55 -44.39
N LYS A 98 -5.41 56.47 -45.14
CA LYS A 98 -4.44 55.39 -45.32
C LYS A 98 -3.20 55.79 -46.13
N GLU A 99 -3.39 56.48 -47.26
CA GLU A 99 -2.27 56.97 -48.09
C GLU A 99 -1.41 57.99 -47.34
N TRP A 100 -2.04 58.80 -46.49
CA TRP A 100 -1.33 59.72 -45.60
C TRP A 100 -0.48 58.95 -44.56
N MET A 101 -1.06 57.95 -43.86
CA MET A 101 -0.29 57.12 -42.92
C MET A 101 0.88 56.36 -43.59
N ASP A 102 0.67 55.82 -44.79
CA ASP A 102 1.75 55.15 -45.55
C ASP A 102 2.87 56.14 -45.93
N SER A 103 2.55 57.40 -46.22
CA SER A 103 3.55 58.45 -46.47
C SER A 103 4.35 58.83 -45.21
N VAL A 104 3.71 58.86 -44.04
CA VAL A 104 4.34 59.10 -42.73
C VAL A 104 5.29 57.95 -42.38
N ILE A 105 4.88 56.70 -42.62
CA ILE A 105 5.72 55.52 -42.47
C ILE A 105 6.99 55.60 -43.34
N GLN A 106 6.87 56.01 -44.60
CA GLN A 106 7.99 56.02 -45.54
C GLN A 106 8.96 57.19 -45.38
N ARG A 107 8.50 58.33 -44.84
CA ARG A 107 9.26 59.59 -44.84
C ARG A 107 9.66 60.11 -43.45
N VAL A 108 8.87 59.84 -42.42
CA VAL A 108 9.00 60.50 -41.10
C VAL A 108 9.52 59.53 -40.05
N LEU A 109 8.97 58.31 -40.02
CA LEU A 109 9.27 57.33 -39.00
C LEU A 109 10.54 56.55 -39.31
N SER A 110 11.37 56.31 -38.29
CA SER A 110 12.62 55.53 -38.39
C SER A 110 12.56 54.19 -37.66
N ALA A 111 11.39 53.82 -37.12
CA ALA A 111 11.17 52.56 -36.42
C ALA A 111 11.05 51.36 -37.37
N ASN A 112 11.38 50.16 -36.88
CA ASN A 112 11.31 48.93 -37.66
C ASN A 112 9.87 48.38 -37.76
N ASN A 113 9.63 47.51 -38.74
CA ASN A 113 8.38 46.75 -38.93
C ASN A 113 7.08 47.59 -38.94
N LEU A 114 7.15 48.81 -39.47
CA LEU A 114 5.99 49.71 -39.60
C LEU A 114 4.90 49.14 -40.53
N LYS A 115 3.64 49.22 -40.10
CA LYS A 115 2.46 48.77 -40.86
C LYS A 115 1.25 49.65 -40.56
N THR A 116 0.28 49.72 -41.48
CA THR A 116 -1.05 50.28 -41.21
C THR A 116 -2.03 49.19 -40.77
N CYS A 117 -2.99 49.55 -39.91
CA CYS A 117 -4.15 48.72 -39.56
C CYS A 117 -5.43 49.56 -39.54
N ASP A 118 -6.56 48.94 -39.87
CA ASP A 118 -7.81 49.64 -40.18
C ASP A 118 -8.90 49.39 -39.10
N THR A 119 -8.63 48.49 -38.14
CA THR A 119 -9.65 47.98 -37.20
C THR A 119 -9.22 48.04 -35.74
N ILE A 120 -10.16 48.32 -34.84
CA ILE A 120 -9.91 48.37 -33.39
C ILE A 120 -9.48 47.00 -32.83
N SER A 121 -9.90 45.89 -33.45
CA SER A 121 -9.39 44.56 -33.02
C SER A 121 -7.91 44.42 -33.33
N GLU A 122 -7.45 44.80 -34.52
CA GLU A 122 -6.03 44.79 -34.87
C GLU A 122 -5.22 45.70 -33.95
N VAL A 123 -5.70 46.90 -33.64
CA VAL A 123 -5.09 47.79 -32.63
C VAL A 123 -4.89 47.04 -31.30
N LYS A 124 -5.95 46.43 -30.78
CA LYS A 124 -5.94 45.66 -29.52
C LYS A 124 -5.02 44.44 -29.59
N ASP A 125 -5.02 43.69 -30.71
CA ASP A 125 -4.19 42.50 -30.90
C ASP A 125 -2.70 42.86 -31.06
N ASN A 126 -2.37 43.96 -31.74
CA ASN A 126 -0.99 44.44 -31.92
C ASN A 126 -0.40 45.03 -30.62
N VAL A 127 -1.18 45.79 -29.84
CA VAL A 127 -0.77 46.25 -28.50
C VAL A 127 -0.44 45.05 -27.59
N LEU A 128 -1.29 44.02 -27.58
CA LEU A 128 -1.04 42.77 -26.83
C LEU A 128 0.12 41.91 -27.40
N ASN A 129 0.60 42.22 -28.61
CA ASN A 129 1.76 41.60 -29.23
C ASN A 129 3.09 42.35 -28.96
N ALA A 130 3.12 43.29 -28.00
CA ALA A 130 4.28 44.11 -27.67
C ALA A 130 4.66 45.15 -28.74
N GLN A 131 3.68 45.65 -29.49
CA GLN A 131 3.87 46.70 -30.49
C GLN A 131 3.24 48.01 -30.01
N ALA A 132 3.78 49.14 -30.47
CA ALA A 132 3.17 50.44 -30.25
C ALA A 132 2.20 50.74 -31.39
N VAL A 133 1.00 51.22 -31.06
CA VAL A 133 -0.02 51.57 -32.05
C VAL A 133 -0.42 53.02 -31.87
N MET A 134 -0.33 53.79 -32.95
CA MET A 134 -0.54 55.23 -32.98
C MET A 134 -1.78 55.59 -33.80
N LEU A 135 -2.68 56.34 -33.18
CA LEU A 135 -3.92 56.87 -33.75
C LEU A 135 -3.84 58.40 -33.82
N ILE A 136 -4.38 59.01 -34.87
CA ILE A 136 -4.32 60.46 -35.13
C ILE A 136 -5.72 60.97 -35.51
N ASP A 137 -6.11 62.12 -34.97
CA ASP A 137 -7.46 62.66 -35.14
C ASP A 137 -7.76 63.11 -36.58
N GLY A 138 -8.91 62.67 -37.09
CA GLY A 138 -9.33 62.80 -38.49
C GLY A 138 -8.89 61.67 -39.42
N VAL A 139 -8.13 60.67 -38.94
CA VAL A 139 -7.64 59.53 -39.72
C VAL A 139 -8.42 58.26 -39.38
N ASP A 140 -8.76 57.46 -40.39
CA ASP A 140 -9.52 56.19 -40.30
C ASP A 140 -8.63 54.93 -40.31
N SER A 141 -7.34 55.10 -40.01
CA SER A 141 -6.34 54.02 -39.88
C SER A 141 -5.33 54.36 -38.78
N ALA A 142 -4.62 53.35 -38.29
CA ALA A 142 -3.57 53.49 -37.27
C ALA A 142 -2.23 52.92 -37.76
N ILE A 143 -1.13 53.54 -37.31
CA ILE A 143 0.22 53.04 -37.54
C ILE A 143 0.60 52.09 -36.41
N VAL A 144 1.08 50.91 -36.78
CA VAL A 144 1.68 49.91 -35.89
C VAL A 144 3.20 49.97 -36.09
N ALA A 145 3.95 50.09 -35.00
CA ALA A 145 5.40 50.10 -35.00
C ALA A 145 5.98 48.92 -34.21
N GLY A 146 6.94 48.22 -34.82
CA GLY A 146 7.73 47.18 -34.15
C GLY A 146 8.74 47.81 -33.22
N VAL A 147 8.35 47.93 -31.95
CA VAL A 147 9.15 48.47 -30.85
C VAL A 147 9.35 47.42 -29.74
N GLU A 148 9.25 46.14 -30.10
CA GLU A 148 9.41 45.01 -29.18
C GLU A 148 10.75 45.12 -28.45
N GLY A 149 10.71 45.24 -27.12
CA GLY A 149 11.88 45.64 -26.33
C GLY A 149 11.74 45.21 -24.88
N PHE A 150 12.05 43.95 -24.63
CA PHE A 150 12.02 43.37 -23.29
C PHE A 150 13.15 43.93 -22.42
N SER A 151 12.92 44.09 -21.12
CA SER A 151 13.98 44.40 -20.16
C SER A 151 15.01 43.25 -20.12
N THR A 152 16.23 43.49 -20.63
CA THR A 152 17.27 42.47 -20.85
C THR A 152 18.20 42.21 -19.67
N ARG A 153 17.97 42.79 -18.48
CA ARG A 153 18.65 42.28 -17.27
C ARG A 153 18.28 40.81 -17.10
N GLY A 154 19.29 39.97 -16.94
CA GLY A 154 19.17 38.53 -17.12
C GLY A 154 18.10 37.92 -16.22
N ILE A 155 16.96 37.55 -16.82
CA ILE A 155 15.95 36.71 -16.18
C ILE A 155 16.63 35.36 -15.90
N GLY A 156 16.94 35.12 -14.63
CA GLY A 156 17.63 33.92 -14.18
C GLY A 156 16.74 32.68 -14.22
N GLU A 157 17.40 31.52 -14.07
CA GLU A 157 16.71 30.27 -13.73
C GLU A 157 16.28 30.34 -12.25
N PRO A 158 15.00 30.08 -11.91
CA PRO A 158 14.49 30.21 -10.54
C PRO A 158 15.26 29.29 -9.59
N GLU A 159 15.92 29.89 -8.59
CA GLU A 159 16.85 29.15 -7.73
C GLU A 159 16.14 28.18 -6.78
N SER A 160 14.86 28.43 -6.46
CA SER A 160 14.06 27.57 -5.58
C SER A 160 13.48 26.34 -6.28
N SER A 161 13.41 26.33 -7.62
CA SER A 161 12.63 25.34 -8.38
C SER A 161 13.30 24.95 -9.70
N VAL A 162 14.31 24.08 -9.62
CA VAL A 162 14.98 23.50 -10.78
C VAL A 162 14.07 22.48 -11.47
N VAL A 163 13.84 22.62 -12.77
CA VAL A 163 13.01 21.70 -13.56
C VAL A 163 13.83 20.94 -14.60
N VAL A 164 13.59 19.64 -14.72
CA VAL A 164 14.22 18.81 -15.78
C VAL A 164 13.64 19.18 -17.14
N ARG A 165 12.32 19.45 -17.19
CA ARG A 165 11.62 19.87 -18.41
C ARG A 165 10.62 20.97 -18.12
N GLY A 166 10.87 22.18 -18.62
CA GLY A 166 9.92 23.30 -18.56
C GLY A 166 10.57 24.64 -18.92
N PRO A 167 9.81 25.74 -18.88
CA PRO A 167 10.37 27.10 -18.86
C PRO A 167 11.30 27.29 -17.64
N ARG A 168 12.46 27.89 -17.90
CA ARG A 168 13.50 28.24 -16.91
C ARG A 168 13.55 29.74 -16.63
N GLU A 169 12.43 30.43 -16.76
CA GLU A 169 12.34 31.85 -16.44
C GLU A 169 11.76 32.02 -15.04
N GLY A 170 12.44 32.77 -14.18
CA GLY A 170 11.92 33.23 -12.90
C GLY A 170 11.30 34.63 -13.00
N PHE A 171 10.47 34.97 -12.02
CA PHE A 171 10.18 36.35 -11.66
C PHE A 171 11.44 37.00 -11.04
N ILE A 172 11.46 38.34 -11.02
CA ILE A 172 12.54 39.16 -10.45
C ILE A 172 11.94 40.19 -9.48
N GLU A 173 12.77 41.02 -8.85
CA GLU A 173 12.32 41.99 -7.83
C GLU A 173 11.48 43.15 -8.40
N VAL A 174 11.47 43.34 -9.73
CA VAL A 174 10.82 44.49 -10.39
C VAL A 174 9.39 44.15 -10.82
N LEU A 175 8.40 44.76 -10.16
CA LEU A 175 6.97 44.51 -10.40
C LEU A 175 6.55 44.64 -11.87
N ARG A 176 7.03 45.67 -12.59
CA ARG A 176 6.67 45.90 -14.01
C ARG A 176 7.19 44.80 -14.93
N SER A 177 8.41 44.32 -14.72
CA SER A 177 8.96 43.17 -15.45
C SER A 177 8.16 41.89 -15.18
N ASN A 178 7.73 41.67 -13.94
CA ASN A 178 6.86 40.53 -13.59
C ASN A 178 5.50 40.59 -14.28
N THR A 179 4.86 41.77 -14.35
CA THR A 179 3.61 41.93 -15.13
C THR A 179 3.83 41.68 -16.63
N ALA A 180 4.97 42.10 -17.19
CA ALA A 180 5.32 41.86 -18.58
C ALA A 180 5.53 40.37 -18.89
N LEU A 181 6.15 39.60 -17.99
CA LEU A 181 6.30 38.14 -18.12
C LEU A 181 4.95 37.42 -18.23
N LEU A 182 3.96 37.81 -17.40
CA LEU A 182 2.59 37.28 -17.48
C LEU A 182 1.89 37.67 -18.78
N ARG A 183 1.97 38.95 -19.19
CA ARG A 183 1.42 39.43 -20.47
C ARG A 183 1.98 38.69 -21.68
N ARG A 184 3.28 38.38 -21.67
CA ARG A 184 3.94 37.64 -22.77
C ARG A 184 3.34 36.24 -22.96
N LYS A 185 2.88 35.61 -21.87
CA LYS A 185 2.19 34.30 -21.88
C LYS A 185 0.69 34.41 -22.14
N ILE A 186 0.02 35.44 -21.64
CA ILE A 186 -1.44 35.64 -21.71
C ILE A 186 -1.78 36.93 -22.46
N LYS A 187 -1.91 36.81 -23.78
CA LYS A 187 -2.27 37.89 -24.71
C LYS A 187 -3.79 38.10 -24.80
N ASP A 188 -4.43 38.43 -23.69
CA ASP A 188 -5.87 38.72 -23.63
C ASP A 188 -6.15 40.06 -22.91
N HIS A 189 -7.00 40.90 -23.50
CA HIS A 189 -7.46 42.18 -22.94
C HIS A 189 -8.28 42.01 -21.64
N ASN A 190 -8.80 40.81 -21.38
CA ASN A 190 -9.46 40.46 -20.13
C ASN A 190 -8.49 40.19 -18.98
N LEU A 191 -7.19 40.00 -19.24
CA LEU A 191 -6.18 40.03 -18.17
C LEU A 191 -6.05 41.47 -17.67
N LYS A 192 -6.38 41.69 -16.39
CA LYS A 192 -6.41 42.97 -15.69
C LYS A 192 -5.26 43.07 -14.68
N THR A 193 -4.87 44.30 -14.36
CA THR A 193 -3.65 44.64 -13.61
C THR A 193 -3.94 45.86 -12.73
N GLU A 194 -4.59 45.65 -11.59
CA GLU A 194 -4.91 46.74 -10.65
C GLU A 194 -3.72 46.99 -9.71
N SER A 195 -3.14 48.19 -9.75
CA SER A 195 -2.07 48.58 -8.82
C SER A 195 -2.64 49.28 -7.59
N LEU A 196 -2.14 48.88 -6.42
CA LEU A 196 -2.43 49.41 -5.09
C LEU A 196 -1.10 49.82 -4.44
N THR A 197 -1.16 50.72 -3.45
CA THR A 197 0.01 51.14 -2.66
C THR A 197 -0.27 50.87 -1.19
N VAL A 198 0.63 50.14 -0.53
CA VAL A 198 0.39 49.58 0.81
C VAL A 198 1.56 49.89 1.75
N GLY A 199 1.26 50.10 3.03
CA GLY A 199 2.23 50.42 4.08
C GLY A 199 2.47 51.92 4.26
N ARG A 200 2.49 52.38 5.52
CA ARG A 200 2.52 53.81 5.89
C ARG A 200 3.77 54.55 5.40
N THR A 201 4.93 53.94 5.65
CA THR A 201 6.24 54.54 5.41
C THR A 201 6.86 54.02 4.11
N SER A 202 6.84 52.71 3.88
CA SER A 202 7.42 52.12 2.65
C SER A 202 6.65 52.50 1.37
N ARG A 203 5.31 52.63 1.45
CA ARG A 203 4.42 52.83 0.31
C ARG A 203 4.74 51.87 -0.85
N THR A 204 4.89 50.59 -0.51
CA THR A 204 5.24 49.53 -1.46
C THR A 204 4.10 49.33 -2.46
N ASN A 205 4.44 49.21 -3.74
CA ASN A 205 3.46 48.93 -4.78
C ASN A 205 3.10 47.43 -4.80
N VAL A 206 1.81 47.15 -4.96
CA VAL A 206 1.24 45.80 -5.02
C VAL A 206 0.32 45.74 -6.23
N CYS A 207 0.50 44.75 -7.11
CA CYS A 207 -0.30 44.58 -8.32
C CYS A 207 -1.16 43.32 -8.25
N LEU A 208 -2.48 43.50 -8.33
CA LEU A 208 -3.46 42.44 -8.48
C LEU A 208 -3.66 42.11 -9.95
N VAL A 209 -3.32 40.88 -10.32
CA VAL A 209 -3.44 40.36 -11.68
C VAL A 209 -4.49 39.25 -11.71
N TYR A 210 -5.47 39.35 -12.61
CA TYR A 210 -6.57 38.38 -12.75
C TYR A 210 -7.17 38.41 -14.16
N ILE A 211 -7.90 37.36 -14.56
CA ILE A 211 -8.62 37.36 -15.85
C ILE A 211 -10.12 37.60 -15.62
N ASN A 212 -10.58 38.78 -16.06
CA ASN A 212 -11.99 39.17 -16.02
C ASN A 212 -12.86 38.15 -16.77
N GLY A 213 -14.02 37.83 -16.22
CA GLY A 213 -14.93 36.82 -16.77
C GLY A 213 -14.54 35.36 -16.48
N ILE A 214 -13.31 35.07 -16.03
CA ILE A 214 -12.91 33.75 -15.49
C ILE A 214 -12.98 33.78 -13.96
N VAL A 215 -12.30 34.75 -13.34
CA VAL A 215 -12.23 34.93 -11.88
C VAL A 215 -13.62 35.00 -11.23
N ASN A 216 -13.72 34.48 -10.00
CA ASN A 216 -14.91 34.66 -9.18
C ASN A 216 -14.92 36.09 -8.59
N PRO A 217 -15.88 36.95 -8.94
CA PRO A 217 -15.87 38.36 -8.51
C PRO A 217 -15.91 38.52 -6.98
N LYS A 218 -16.56 37.60 -6.25
CA LYS A 218 -16.59 37.64 -4.78
C LYS A 218 -15.21 37.44 -4.14
N VAL A 219 -14.39 36.57 -4.75
CA VAL A 219 -13.03 36.29 -4.28
C VAL A 219 -12.14 37.51 -4.57
N LEU A 220 -12.34 38.17 -5.72
CA LEU A 220 -11.62 39.40 -6.06
C LEU A 220 -11.96 40.56 -5.11
N GLU A 221 -13.24 40.76 -4.81
CA GLU A 221 -13.69 41.77 -3.83
C GLU A 221 -13.11 41.50 -2.43
N GLU A 222 -13.08 40.23 -1.99
CA GLU A 222 -12.51 39.84 -0.69
C GLU A 222 -10.99 40.10 -0.62
N VAL A 223 -10.22 39.66 -1.63
CA VAL A 223 -8.76 39.89 -1.71
C VAL A 223 -8.45 41.38 -1.69
N LYS A 224 -9.15 42.18 -2.51
CA LYS A 224 -8.97 43.63 -2.56
C LYS A 224 -9.28 44.29 -1.21
N THR A 225 -10.41 43.91 -0.60
CA THR A 225 -10.83 44.43 0.71
C THR A 225 -9.83 44.12 1.82
N ARG A 226 -9.12 42.98 1.76
CA ARG A 226 -8.08 42.65 2.73
C ARG A 226 -6.80 43.46 2.54
N ILE A 227 -6.32 43.59 1.31
CA ILE A 227 -5.12 44.37 1.01
C ILE A 227 -5.33 45.85 1.37
N GLU A 228 -6.51 46.42 1.09
CA GLU A 228 -6.87 47.79 1.46
C GLU A 228 -6.99 48.03 2.98
N ARG A 229 -7.07 46.96 3.80
CA ARG A 229 -7.10 47.04 5.27
C ARG A 229 -5.72 46.91 5.93
N ILE A 230 -4.67 46.66 5.18
CA ILE A 230 -3.31 46.51 5.73
C ILE A 230 -2.77 47.87 6.20
N ASP A 231 -2.65 48.03 7.52
CA ASP A 231 -1.97 49.17 8.16
C ASP A 231 -0.72 48.69 8.91
N ILE A 232 0.41 48.66 8.19
CA ILE A 232 1.76 48.34 8.70
C ILE A 232 2.74 49.43 8.26
N ASP A 233 3.84 49.62 8.99
CA ASP A 233 4.81 50.68 8.66
C ASP A 233 5.55 50.43 7.34
N ALA A 234 5.97 49.18 7.11
CA ALA A 234 6.69 48.79 5.90
C ALA A 234 6.36 47.37 5.43
N ILE A 235 6.33 47.17 4.11
CA ILE A 235 6.31 45.85 3.48
C ILE A 235 7.63 45.66 2.75
N LEU A 236 8.42 44.69 3.23
CA LEU A 236 9.75 44.36 2.69
C LEU A 236 9.73 43.08 1.84
N GLU A 237 8.75 42.21 2.06
CA GLU A 237 8.64 40.91 1.41
C GLU A 237 7.17 40.56 1.18
N SER A 238 6.88 39.67 0.23
CA SER A 238 5.53 39.14 -0.04
C SER A 238 4.95 38.38 1.15
N GLY A 239 5.78 37.70 1.96
CA GLY A 239 5.34 37.00 3.17
C GLY A 239 4.63 37.88 4.20
N TYR A 240 4.96 39.19 4.25
CA TYR A 240 4.29 40.14 5.15
C TYR A 240 2.84 40.39 4.70
N ILE A 241 2.58 40.38 3.39
CA ILE A 241 1.21 40.45 2.89
C ILE A 241 0.52 39.12 3.15
N GLU A 242 1.19 37.99 2.85
CA GLU A 242 0.67 36.63 3.04
C GLU A 242 0.06 36.42 4.44
N GLU A 243 0.83 36.71 5.50
CA GLU A 243 0.37 36.61 6.90
C GLU A 243 -0.84 37.52 7.20
N LEU A 244 -0.85 38.74 6.66
CA LEU A 244 -1.88 39.75 6.96
C LEU A 244 -3.20 39.56 6.20
N ILE A 245 -3.21 38.81 5.09
CA ILE A 245 -4.43 38.52 4.31
C ILE A 245 -4.98 37.12 4.55
N GLU A 246 -4.31 36.28 5.35
CA GLU A 246 -4.66 34.88 5.53
C GLU A 246 -6.00 34.64 6.25
N ASP A 247 -6.73 33.59 5.88
CA ASP A 247 -8.00 33.21 6.52
C ASP A 247 -7.82 32.60 7.92
N ASN A 248 -6.74 31.85 8.15
CA ASN A 248 -6.55 31.07 9.37
C ASN A 248 -5.09 31.10 9.86
N PRO A 249 -4.60 32.20 10.48
CA PRO A 249 -3.19 32.37 10.85
C PRO A 249 -2.62 31.33 11.82
N PHE A 250 -3.48 30.59 12.54
CA PHE A 250 -3.06 29.50 13.45
C PHE A 250 -3.09 28.12 12.77
N SER A 251 -3.47 28.03 11.50
CA SER A 251 -3.42 26.78 10.74
C SER A 251 -1.98 26.47 10.33
N PRO A 252 -1.47 25.25 10.55
CA PRO A 252 -0.17 24.86 10.01
C PRO A 252 -0.20 24.69 8.49
N PHE A 253 -1.39 24.56 7.88
CA PHE A 253 -1.58 24.43 6.44
C PHE A 253 -1.75 25.81 5.78
N PRO A 254 -0.93 26.16 4.78
CA PRO A 254 -1.03 27.43 4.07
C PRO A 254 -2.31 27.48 3.22
N SER A 255 -2.95 28.64 3.19
CA SER A 255 -4.11 28.94 2.35
C SER A 255 -3.79 29.83 1.14
N ILE A 256 -2.50 30.13 0.94
CA ILE A 256 -1.91 30.93 -0.14
C ILE A 256 -0.74 30.14 -0.73
N SER A 257 -0.58 30.15 -2.06
CA SER A 257 0.53 29.45 -2.74
C SER A 257 1.54 30.46 -3.28
N THR A 258 2.83 30.26 -2.99
CA THR A 258 3.93 31.10 -3.48
C THR A 258 4.60 30.48 -4.69
N THR A 259 5.03 31.29 -5.66
CA THR A 259 5.82 30.82 -6.81
C THR A 259 6.78 31.88 -7.35
N GLU A 260 7.99 31.45 -7.72
CA GLU A 260 8.95 32.22 -8.53
C GLU A 260 8.66 32.08 -10.04
N ARG A 261 7.72 31.22 -10.46
CA ARG A 261 7.60 30.75 -11.86
C ARG A 261 6.43 31.40 -12.61
N PRO A 262 6.68 32.20 -13.67
CA PRO A 262 5.63 32.91 -14.38
C PRO A 262 4.69 32.01 -15.19
N ASP A 263 5.11 30.79 -15.55
CA ASP A 263 4.25 29.76 -16.15
C ASP A 263 3.26 29.14 -15.15
N ASP A 264 3.67 28.94 -13.90
CA ASP A 264 2.82 28.42 -12.83
C ASP A 264 1.74 29.45 -12.48
N ALA A 265 2.15 30.72 -12.28
CA ALA A 265 1.23 31.85 -12.10
C ALA A 265 0.29 32.04 -13.32
N SER A 266 0.77 31.80 -14.54
CA SER A 266 -0.08 31.85 -15.74
C SER A 266 -1.11 30.72 -15.79
N ALA A 267 -0.76 29.51 -15.34
CA ALA A 267 -1.69 28.40 -15.23
C ALA A 267 -2.79 28.70 -14.19
N ALA A 268 -2.41 29.22 -13.02
CA ALA A 268 -3.31 29.69 -11.97
C ALA A 268 -4.31 30.76 -12.48
N LEU A 269 -3.85 31.76 -13.23
CA LEU A 269 -4.72 32.76 -13.88
C LEU A 269 -5.74 32.12 -14.84
N LEU A 270 -5.30 31.15 -15.65
CA LEU A 270 -6.16 30.42 -16.60
C LEU A 270 -7.15 29.46 -15.93
N GLU A 271 -6.92 29.11 -14.66
CA GLU A 271 -7.85 28.41 -13.77
C GLU A 271 -8.84 29.34 -13.05
N GLY A 272 -8.64 30.66 -13.13
CA GLY A 272 -9.52 31.66 -12.52
C GLY A 272 -9.08 32.14 -11.13
N ARG A 273 -7.81 31.91 -10.77
CA ARG A 273 -7.19 32.46 -9.56
C ARG A 273 -6.75 33.91 -9.77
N ILE A 274 -6.42 34.57 -8.67
CA ILE A 274 -5.85 35.91 -8.61
C ILE A 274 -4.38 35.77 -8.22
N ILE A 275 -3.57 36.64 -8.80
CA ILE A 275 -2.13 36.73 -8.58
C ILE A 275 -1.83 38.07 -7.92
N ILE A 276 -1.02 38.05 -6.86
CA ILE A 276 -0.58 39.25 -6.13
C ILE A 276 0.94 39.37 -6.31
N ILE A 277 1.37 40.42 -7.01
CA ILE A 277 2.79 40.74 -7.22
C ILE A 277 3.15 41.88 -6.28
N VAL A 278 4.15 41.69 -5.44
CA VAL A 278 4.68 42.73 -4.53
C VAL A 278 5.99 43.24 -5.12
N ASP A 279 6.20 44.56 -5.09
CA ASP A 279 7.45 45.17 -5.57
C ASP A 279 8.60 44.85 -4.60
N ASN A 280 9.81 44.67 -5.14
CA ASN A 280 11.05 44.26 -4.45
C ASN A 280 11.17 42.77 -4.06
N THR A 281 10.35 41.86 -4.59
CA THR A 281 10.48 40.40 -4.36
C THR A 281 10.27 39.58 -5.65
N PRO A 282 11.03 38.48 -5.86
CA PRO A 282 10.80 37.54 -6.96
C PRO A 282 9.62 36.57 -6.67
N PHE A 283 9.07 36.55 -5.46
CA PHE A 283 7.96 35.67 -5.11
C PHE A 283 6.60 36.32 -5.39
N VAL A 284 5.73 35.55 -6.02
CA VAL A 284 4.37 35.96 -6.39
C VAL A 284 3.35 35.07 -5.69
N LEU A 285 2.32 35.69 -5.10
CA LEU A 285 1.28 34.98 -4.34
C LEU A 285 0.11 34.59 -5.26
N CYS A 286 -0.36 33.35 -5.14
CA CYS A 286 -1.49 32.78 -5.86
C CYS A 286 -2.65 32.51 -4.88
N VAL A 287 -3.81 33.11 -5.13
CA VAL A 287 -5.01 32.95 -4.28
C VAL A 287 -6.28 32.68 -5.11
N PRO A 288 -7.20 31.82 -4.67
CA PRO A 288 -7.13 30.96 -3.48
C PRO A 288 -6.29 29.68 -3.74
N MET A 289 -5.85 29.05 -2.65
CA MET A 289 -5.18 27.74 -2.65
C MET A 289 -6.15 26.65 -2.15
N VAL A 290 -6.02 25.45 -2.71
CA VAL A 290 -6.77 24.23 -2.34
C VAL A 290 -5.81 23.07 -2.12
N PHE A 291 -6.28 22.01 -1.46
CA PHE A 291 -5.43 20.90 -1.01
C PHE A 291 -4.67 20.18 -2.14
N GLU A 292 -5.24 20.12 -3.36
CA GLU A 292 -4.56 19.47 -4.49
C GLU A 292 -3.31 20.22 -4.96
N ASP A 293 -3.22 21.53 -4.70
CA ASP A 293 -2.05 22.35 -5.06
C ASP A 293 -0.78 21.94 -4.30
N LEU A 294 -0.91 21.35 -3.10
CA LEU A 294 0.24 20.90 -2.30
C LEU A 294 0.99 19.72 -2.92
N LEU A 295 0.36 19.02 -3.88
CA LEU A 295 0.88 17.79 -4.47
C LEU A 295 1.11 17.92 -5.98
N HIS A 296 0.68 19.03 -6.59
CA HIS A 296 0.81 19.30 -8.01
C HIS A 296 2.10 20.08 -8.29
N ALA A 297 2.81 19.67 -9.33
CA ALA A 297 3.85 20.49 -9.95
C ALA A 297 3.48 20.69 -11.43
N SER A 298 3.86 21.82 -12.04
CA SER A 298 3.57 22.05 -13.46
C SER A 298 4.29 21.07 -14.39
N GLU A 299 5.41 20.50 -13.96
CA GLU A 299 6.12 19.42 -14.67
C GLU A 299 5.25 18.16 -14.88
N ASP A 300 4.25 17.90 -14.01
CA ASP A 300 3.26 16.82 -14.18
C ASP A 300 2.47 16.96 -15.49
N TYR A 301 2.29 18.20 -15.95
CA TYR A 301 1.58 18.56 -17.17
C TYR A 301 2.46 18.52 -18.42
N TYR A 302 3.76 18.80 -18.28
CA TYR A 302 4.76 18.74 -19.36
C TYR A 302 5.16 17.30 -19.73
N ASN A 303 5.12 16.40 -18.75
CA ASN A 303 5.36 14.98 -18.98
C ASN A 303 4.13 14.25 -19.55
N ARG A 304 4.33 13.03 -20.05
CA ARG A 304 3.23 12.16 -20.53
C ARG A 304 2.31 11.81 -19.35
N TYR A 305 1.00 11.81 -19.58
CA TYR A 305 0.00 11.72 -18.51
C TYR A 305 0.10 10.47 -17.61
N MET A 306 0.60 9.35 -18.15
CA MET A 306 0.91 8.13 -17.39
C MET A 306 2.04 8.39 -16.36
N GLY A 307 3.13 9.02 -16.78
CA GLY A 307 4.26 9.35 -15.90
C GLY A 307 3.89 10.41 -14.86
N GLY A 308 3.17 11.47 -15.27
CA GLY A 308 2.66 12.47 -14.32
C GLY A 308 1.71 11.87 -13.28
N THR A 309 0.87 10.91 -13.67
CA THR A 309 0.02 10.16 -12.72
C THR A 309 0.85 9.31 -11.76
N ALA A 310 1.86 8.58 -12.25
CA ALA A 310 2.73 7.76 -11.40
C ALA A 310 3.48 8.63 -10.37
N ILE A 311 4.02 9.78 -10.79
CA ILE A 311 4.69 10.74 -9.89
C ILE A 311 3.71 11.29 -8.85
N ARG A 312 2.49 11.68 -9.24
CA ARG A 312 1.46 12.13 -8.26
C ARG A 312 1.11 11.04 -7.25
N LEU A 313 0.95 9.79 -7.67
CA LEU A 313 0.72 8.68 -6.73
C LEU A 313 1.89 8.53 -5.76
N ILE A 314 3.14 8.60 -6.24
CA ILE A 314 4.34 8.59 -5.38
C ILE A 314 4.30 9.75 -4.39
N ARG A 315 3.92 10.98 -4.80
CA ARG A 315 3.77 12.12 -3.87
C ARG A 315 2.66 11.92 -2.84
N PHE A 316 1.54 11.31 -3.21
CA PHE A 316 0.48 10.95 -2.26
C PHE A 316 0.98 9.94 -1.22
N PHE A 317 1.69 8.88 -1.62
CA PHE A 317 2.31 7.95 -0.66
C PHE A 317 3.39 8.61 0.19
N ALA A 318 4.25 9.44 -0.43
CA ALA A 318 5.31 10.18 0.25
C ALA A 318 4.76 11.17 1.28
N LEU A 319 3.61 11.80 1.04
CA LEU A 319 2.89 12.62 2.02
C LEU A 319 2.59 11.81 3.29
N PHE A 320 1.93 10.66 3.15
CA PHE A 320 1.61 9.78 4.28
C PHE A 320 2.88 9.28 5.00
N ILE A 321 3.90 8.83 4.25
CA ILE A 321 5.17 8.37 4.83
C ILE A 321 5.85 9.51 5.61
N SER A 322 5.91 10.71 5.04
CA SER A 322 6.60 11.88 5.63
C SER A 322 5.97 12.41 6.93
N VAL A 323 4.75 12.00 7.27
CA VAL A 323 4.04 12.41 8.49
C VAL A 323 3.81 11.24 9.45
N LEU A 324 3.46 10.07 8.91
CA LEU A 324 3.00 8.94 9.71
C LEU A 324 4.05 7.86 9.93
N LEU A 325 5.09 7.70 9.10
CA LEU A 325 6.02 6.56 9.23
C LEU A 325 6.74 6.50 10.59
N PRO A 326 7.30 7.59 11.15
CA PRO A 326 7.91 7.54 12.49
C PRO A 326 6.89 7.21 13.57
N SER A 327 5.68 7.78 13.45
CA SER A 327 4.57 7.57 14.39
C SER A 327 4.07 6.12 14.37
N ILE A 328 3.93 5.51 13.18
CA ILE A 328 3.56 4.10 13.01
C ILE A 328 4.64 3.20 13.59
N TYR A 329 5.93 3.48 13.33
CA TYR A 329 7.03 2.72 13.91
C TYR A 329 7.01 2.74 15.45
N ILE A 330 6.85 3.93 16.05
CA ILE A 330 6.70 4.08 17.51
C ILE A 330 5.49 3.27 18.02
N ALA A 331 4.34 3.39 17.37
CA ALA A 331 3.10 2.73 17.79
C ALA A 331 3.13 1.19 17.68
N VAL A 332 3.79 0.66 16.65
CA VAL A 332 3.99 -0.79 16.47
C VAL A 332 4.98 -1.29 17.52
N VAL A 333 6.23 -0.81 17.52
CA VAL A 333 7.30 -1.32 18.39
C VAL A 333 7.04 -1.09 19.89
N THR A 334 6.15 -0.16 20.27
CA THR A 334 5.82 0.13 21.68
C THR A 334 4.52 -0.52 22.17
N TYR A 335 3.50 -0.66 21.32
CA TYR A 335 2.15 -1.07 21.74
C TYR A 335 1.57 -2.25 20.97
N HIS A 336 2.10 -2.56 19.79
CA HIS A 336 1.66 -3.69 18.97
C HIS A 336 2.90 -4.42 18.42
N PRO A 337 3.84 -4.90 19.27
CA PRO A 337 4.90 -5.84 18.89
C PRO A 337 4.30 -7.23 18.56
N GLU A 338 2.98 -7.31 18.43
CA GLU A 338 2.26 -8.28 17.67
C GLU A 338 1.85 -7.66 16.31
N MET A 339 2.74 -7.06 15.48
CA MET A 339 2.42 -6.66 14.07
C MET A 339 3.37 -6.98 12.86
N LEU A 340 3.97 -8.19 12.64
CA LEU A 340 4.81 -8.61 11.46
C LEU A 340 4.90 -10.19 11.34
N PRO A 341 5.08 -10.89 10.18
CA PRO A 341 5.12 -12.40 9.98
C PRO A 341 5.86 -13.46 10.89
N THR A 342 7.15 -13.88 10.71
CA THR A 342 7.95 -14.60 11.79
C THR A 342 9.51 -14.37 12.04
N PRO A 343 10.38 -13.82 11.13
CA PRO A 343 11.84 -13.48 11.38
C PRO A 343 12.47 -12.03 11.48
N LEU A 344 11.77 -10.88 11.36
CA LEU A 344 12.22 -9.45 11.53
C LEU A 344 12.44 -8.85 12.98
N LEU A 345 11.49 -8.80 13.92
CA LEU A 345 11.58 -8.33 15.33
C LEU A 345 12.75 -8.83 16.22
N ILE A 346 13.44 -9.96 15.94
CA ILE A 346 14.69 -10.38 16.60
C ILE A 346 15.76 -9.46 16.04
N SER A 347 15.76 -9.23 14.72
CA SER A 347 16.61 -8.24 14.11
C SER A 347 16.27 -6.83 14.64
N VAL A 348 14.99 -6.45 14.84
CA VAL A 348 14.63 -5.15 15.46
C VAL A 348 15.02 -5.09 16.94
N ALA A 349 14.70 -6.10 17.75
CA ALA A 349 14.95 -6.14 19.19
C ALA A 349 16.44 -6.29 19.49
N ALA A 350 17.18 -7.16 18.80
CA ALA A 350 18.64 -7.25 18.90
C ALA A 350 19.32 -5.95 18.41
N ALA A 351 18.79 -5.29 17.37
CA ALA A 351 19.26 -3.96 16.97
C ALA A 351 18.89 -2.84 17.96
N ARG A 352 18.00 -3.11 18.93
CA ARG A 352 17.64 -2.21 20.04
C ARG A 352 18.23 -2.63 21.40
N GLU A 353 18.82 -3.82 21.52
CA GLU A 353 19.35 -4.38 22.78
C GLU A 353 20.46 -3.52 23.40
N GLY A 354 21.23 -2.81 22.56
CA GLY A 354 22.24 -1.84 23.00
C GLY A 354 21.74 -0.40 23.18
N VAL A 355 20.45 -0.10 22.99
CA VAL A 355 19.92 1.27 22.94
C VAL A 355 19.20 1.65 24.26
N PRO A 356 19.68 2.66 25.01
CA PRO A 356 19.15 2.97 26.35
C PRO A 356 17.87 3.81 26.31
N PHE A 357 17.40 4.23 25.13
CA PHE A 357 16.26 5.13 24.99
C PHE A 357 14.99 4.42 24.47
N PRO A 358 13.79 4.79 24.97
CA PRO A 358 12.52 4.44 24.37
C PRO A 358 12.41 4.93 22.91
N ALA A 359 11.71 4.18 22.05
CA ALA A 359 11.58 4.45 20.62
C ALA A 359 11.07 5.87 20.31
N ILE A 360 10.21 6.45 21.17
CA ILE A 360 9.78 7.86 21.03
C ILE A 360 10.93 8.85 21.22
N ILE A 361 11.77 8.69 22.26
CA ILE A 361 12.92 9.59 22.51
C ILE A 361 13.97 9.44 21.41
N GLU A 362 14.21 8.20 21.00
CA GLU A 362 15.08 7.83 19.89
C GLU A 362 14.65 8.51 18.57
N ALA A 363 13.35 8.43 18.24
CA ALA A 363 12.78 9.08 17.06
C ALA A 363 12.83 10.60 17.14
N PHE A 364 12.52 11.20 18.30
CA PHE A 364 12.60 12.65 18.51
C PHE A 364 14.02 13.17 18.33
N LEU A 365 15.03 12.48 18.90
CA LEU A 365 16.44 12.83 18.76
C LEU A 365 16.87 12.80 17.29
N MET A 366 16.51 11.74 16.56
CA MET A 366 16.88 11.56 15.16
C MET A 366 16.15 12.51 14.21
N GLU A 367 14.83 12.67 14.35
CA GLU A 367 14.05 13.62 13.56
C GLU A 367 14.55 15.05 13.79
N PHE A 368 14.79 15.47 15.04
CA PHE A 368 15.35 16.79 15.34
C PHE A 368 16.74 16.97 14.72
N THR A 369 17.60 15.95 14.80
CA THR A 369 18.96 15.98 14.24
C THR A 369 18.94 16.09 12.70
N PHE A 370 18.12 15.29 12.03
CA PHE A 370 17.96 15.34 10.57
C PHE A 370 17.32 16.65 10.10
N GLU A 371 16.40 17.22 10.88
CA GLU A 371 15.76 18.50 10.55
C GLU A 371 16.72 19.68 10.76
N ALA A 372 17.54 19.65 11.82
CA ALA A 372 18.62 20.61 12.06
C ALA A 372 19.71 20.54 10.96
N LEU A 373 20.05 19.33 10.50
CA LEU A 373 20.97 19.12 9.38
C LEU A 373 20.40 19.69 8.08
N LYS A 374 19.11 19.48 7.78
CA LYS A 374 18.45 20.05 6.59
C LYS A 374 18.44 21.59 6.64
N GLU A 375 18.10 22.16 7.80
CA GLU A 375 18.09 23.62 8.02
C GLU A 375 19.50 24.24 7.87
N ALA A 376 20.53 23.56 8.39
CA ALA A 376 21.92 23.97 8.22
C ALA A 376 22.35 23.85 6.74
N GLY A 377 22.03 22.74 6.07
CA GLY A 377 22.35 22.50 4.67
C GLY A 377 21.72 23.51 3.71
N ALA A 378 20.47 23.93 3.98
CA ALA A 378 19.77 24.95 3.20
C ALA A 378 20.42 26.34 3.28
N ARG A 379 21.17 26.63 4.35
CA ARG A 379 21.89 27.90 4.57
C ARG A 379 23.33 27.88 4.08
N MET A 380 23.83 26.73 3.62
CA MET A 380 25.19 26.60 3.08
C MET A 380 25.24 26.86 1.57
N PRO A 381 26.38 27.34 1.03
CA PRO A 381 26.57 27.46 -0.41
C PRO A 381 26.32 26.13 -1.13
N LYS A 382 25.70 26.16 -2.32
CA LYS A 382 25.30 24.97 -3.10
C LYS A 382 26.43 23.93 -3.30
N ALA A 383 27.69 24.36 -3.37
CA ALA A 383 28.87 23.49 -3.49
C ALA A 383 29.24 22.72 -2.20
N ILE A 384 28.79 23.17 -1.03
CA ILE A 384 29.08 22.59 0.29
C ILE A 384 27.85 21.90 0.88
N GLY A 385 26.64 22.45 0.66
CA GLY A 385 25.40 21.96 1.27
C GLY A 385 25.07 20.50 0.94
N SER A 386 25.34 20.04 -0.29
CA SER A 386 25.17 18.62 -0.67
C SER A 386 26.16 17.71 0.05
N THR A 387 27.45 18.09 0.09
CA THR A 387 28.50 17.37 0.82
C THR A 387 28.18 17.28 2.30
N VAL A 388 27.78 18.38 2.95
CA VAL A 388 27.41 18.38 4.38
C VAL A 388 26.13 17.59 4.64
N SER A 389 25.17 17.56 3.71
CA SER A 389 23.99 16.72 3.84
C SER A 389 24.31 15.23 3.76
N ILE A 390 25.18 14.82 2.82
CA ILE A 390 25.63 13.43 2.66
C ILE A 390 26.49 12.99 3.85
N VAL A 391 27.55 13.76 4.14
CA VAL A 391 28.51 13.46 5.21
C VAL A 391 27.82 13.52 6.57
N GLY A 392 27.01 14.55 6.82
CA GLY A 392 26.24 14.67 8.06
C GLY A 392 25.23 13.53 8.23
N GLY A 393 24.43 13.21 7.19
CA GLY A 393 23.42 12.15 7.28
C GLY A 393 24.01 10.76 7.51
N LEU A 394 25.11 10.45 6.80
CA LEU A 394 25.82 9.18 6.96
C LEU A 394 26.54 9.11 8.31
N ILE A 395 27.37 10.09 8.65
CA ILE A 395 28.17 10.06 9.88
C ILE A 395 27.30 10.18 11.12
N LEU A 396 26.25 11.03 11.15
CA LEU A 396 25.35 11.07 12.31
C LEU A 396 24.55 9.78 12.45
N GLY A 397 24.09 9.17 11.35
CA GLY A 397 23.39 7.88 11.40
C GLY A 397 24.31 6.75 11.90
N GLU A 398 25.47 6.59 11.28
CA GLU A 398 26.42 5.53 11.63
C GLU A 398 27.04 5.74 13.02
N ALA A 399 27.36 6.98 13.42
CA ALA A 399 27.88 7.26 14.75
C ALA A 399 26.81 7.13 15.84
N ALA A 400 25.55 7.52 15.59
CA ALA A 400 24.47 7.33 16.57
C ALA A 400 24.17 5.84 16.80
N VAL A 401 24.21 5.02 15.74
CA VAL A 401 24.11 3.56 15.83
C VAL A 401 25.33 2.96 16.54
N SER A 402 26.54 3.35 16.15
CA SER A 402 27.78 2.81 16.73
C SER A 402 27.98 3.22 18.20
N ALA A 403 27.45 4.36 18.61
CA ALA A 403 27.39 4.81 20.01
C ALA A 403 26.24 4.19 20.82
N GLY A 404 25.39 3.36 20.20
CA GLY A 404 24.21 2.77 20.84
C GLY A 404 23.14 3.80 21.23
N LEU A 405 23.17 5.03 20.72
CA LEU A 405 22.17 6.05 21.05
C LEU A 405 20.86 5.81 20.28
N VAL A 406 20.93 5.13 19.14
CA VAL A 406 19.86 4.93 18.18
C VAL A 406 20.00 3.56 17.52
N SER A 407 18.89 2.90 17.20
CA SER A 407 18.86 1.61 16.53
C SER A 407 18.89 1.73 15.00
N GLN A 408 19.43 0.71 14.33
CA GLN A 408 19.47 0.65 12.86
C GLN A 408 18.09 0.82 12.20
N PRO A 409 16.99 0.17 12.68
CA PRO A 409 15.66 0.37 12.12
C PRO A 409 15.16 1.81 12.19
N MET A 410 15.46 2.55 13.28
CA MET A 410 15.07 3.95 13.40
C MET A 410 15.78 4.86 12.40
N VAL A 411 17.08 4.65 12.15
CA VAL A 411 17.81 5.40 11.12
C VAL A 411 17.17 5.19 9.74
N ILE A 412 16.76 3.96 9.42
CA ILE A 412 16.05 3.64 8.17
C ILE A 412 14.69 4.37 8.10
N VAL A 413 13.92 4.39 9.19
CA VAL A 413 12.62 5.07 9.29
C VAL A 413 12.76 6.58 9.08
N VAL A 414 13.72 7.23 9.74
CA VAL A 414 13.95 8.68 9.63
C VAL A 414 14.52 9.03 8.24
N ALA A 415 15.43 8.21 7.68
CA ALA A 415 15.91 8.39 6.31
C ALA A 415 14.76 8.28 5.28
N GLY A 416 13.89 7.28 5.40
CA GLY A 416 12.71 7.11 4.54
C GLY A 416 11.72 8.27 4.65
N THR A 417 11.53 8.79 5.87
CA THR A 417 10.69 9.98 6.15
C THR A 417 11.28 11.25 5.53
N ALA A 418 12.60 11.45 5.66
CA ALA A 418 13.32 12.56 5.04
C ALA A 418 13.27 12.52 3.50
N ILE A 419 13.58 11.36 2.90
CA ILE A 419 13.51 11.16 1.44
C ILE A 419 12.09 11.43 0.92
N SER A 420 11.07 10.92 1.63
CA SER A 420 9.66 11.15 1.27
C SER A 420 9.28 12.63 1.37
N SER A 421 9.81 13.37 2.35
CA SER A 421 9.55 14.81 2.46
C SER A 421 10.04 15.60 1.24
N PHE A 422 11.13 15.19 0.58
CA PHE A 422 11.67 15.85 -0.62
C PHE A 422 10.87 15.58 -1.90
N ALA A 423 9.96 14.59 -1.92
CA ALA A 423 9.12 14.33 -3.09
C ALA A 423 8.00 15.38 -3.28
N ILE A 424 7.69 16.14 -2.23
CA ILE A 424 6.56 17.07 -2.15
C ILE A 424 7.03 18.44 -2.68
N PRO A 425 6.31 19.07 -3.63
CA PRO A 425 6.70 20.36 -4.19
C PRO A 425 6.34 21.52 -3.24
N GLY A 426 7.25 22.49 -3.10
CA GLY A 426 6.98 23.78 -2.46
C GLY A 426 7.51 23.92 -1.02
N PHE A 427 8.32 24.95 -0.79
CA PHE A 427 9.08 25.13 0.45
C PHE A 427 8.21 25.20 1.72
N GLY A 428 7.13 26.00 1.68
CA GLY A 428 6.25 26.19 2.84
C GLY A 428 5.53 24.92 3.32
N ILE A 429 5.27 23.97 2.41
CA ILE A 429 4.52 22.74 2.72
C ILE A 429 5.34 21.78 3.58
N HIS A 430 6.66 21.72 3.40
CA HIS A 430 7.53 20.89 4.25
C HIS A 430 7.43 21.31 5.73
N SER A 431 7.31 22.62 6.00
CA SER A 431 7.12 23.16 7.35
C SER A 431 5.79 22.69 7.95
N SER A 432 4.68 22.78 7.21
CA SER A 432 3.36 22.28 7.64
C SER A 432 3.41 20.81 8.08
N LEU A 433 4.06 19.97 7.28
CA LEU A 433 4.15 18.53 7.53
C LEU A 433 5.07 18.22 8.72
N ARG A 434 6.17 18.97 8.88
CA ARG A 434 7.05 18.92 10.05
C ARG A 434 6.28 19.26 11.34
N PHE A 435 5.50 20.35 11.34
CA PHE A 435 4.70 20.76 12.50
C PHE A 435 3.63 19.74 12.89
N ILE A 436 3.13 18.94 11.94
CA ILE A 436 2.11 17.92 12.17
C ILE A 436 2.73 16.56 12.59
N ARG A 437 3.91 16.21 12.07
CA ARG A 437 4.63 14.97 12.40
C ARG A 437 4.86 14.78 13.91
N PHE A 438 5.41 15.80 14.60
CA PHE A 438 5.73 15.70 16.03
C PHE A 438 4.49 15.45 16.93
N PRO A 439 3.34 16.14 16.75
CA PRO A 439 2.08 15.76 17.38
C PRO A 439 1.66 14.31 17.13
N PHE A 440 1.79 13.79 15.90
CA PHE A 440 1.49 12.38 15.61
C PHE A 440 2.42 11.41 16.36
N MET A 441 3.71 11.74 16.49
CA MET A 441 4.68 10.94 17.26
C MET A 441 4.32 10.92 18.76
N ILE A 442 3.86 12.05 19.32
CA ILE A 442 3.38 12.13 20.70
C ILE A 442 2.10 11.31 20.89
N LEU A 443 1.12 11.44 19.99
CA LEU A 443 -0.12 10.66 20.05
C LEU A 443 0.15 9.14 19.91
N ALA A 444 1.09 8.75 19.04
CA ALA A 444 1.55 7.38 18.91
C ALA A 444 2.25 6.86 20.18
N GLY A 445 3.07 7.69 20.83
CA GLY A 445 3.76 7.33 22.07
C GLY A 445 2.89 7.29 23.32
N ILE A 446 1.66 7.85 23.29
CA ILE A 446 0.71 7.83 24.42
C ILE A 446 -0.41 6.81 24.20
N PHE A 447 -0.91 6.68 22.96
CA PHE A 447 -2.12 5.91 22.62
C PHE A 447 -1.90 4.88 21.49
N GLY A 448 -0.66 4.63 21.07
CA GLY A 448 -0.35 3.70 19.97
C GLY A 448 -1.06 4.06 18.67
N LEU A 449 -1.49 3.03 17.92
CA LEU A 449 -2.17 3.18 16.64
C LEU A 449 -3.52 3.94 16.77
N TYR A 450 -4.21 3.81 17.90
CA TYR A 450 -5.45 4.54 18.18
C TYR A 450 -5.21 6.06 18.24
N GLY A 451 -4.08 6.50 18.83
CA GLY A 451 -3.67 7.90 18.82
C GLY A 451 -3.44 8.47 17.42
N ILE A 452 -2.85 7.66 16.53
CA ILE A 452 -2.65 8.03 15.12
C ILE A 452 -4.00 8.18 14.41
N ILE A 453 -4.94 7.26 14.63
CA ILE A 453 -6.29 7.35 14.03
C ILE A 453 -7.02 8.61 14.52
N LEU A 454 -6.98 8.91 15.83
CA LEU A 454 -7.58 10.13 16.38
C LEU A 454 -6.94 11.41 15.83
N GLY A 455 -5.60 11.48 15.79
CA GLY A 455 -4.88 12.60 15.19
C GLY A 455 -5.24 12.80 13.72
N GLY A 456 -5.36 11.69 12.97
CA GLY A 456 -5.82 11.68 11.58
C GLY A 456 -7.22 12.26 11.42
N MET A 457 -8.17 11.87 12.28
CA MET A 457 -9.52 12.43 12.29
C MET A 457 -9.52 13.94 12.61
N VAL A 458 -8.75 14.39 13.60
CA VAL A 458 -8.65 15.83 13.95
C VAL A 458 -8.10 16.64 12.78
N VAL A 459 -7.02 16.17 12.14
CA VAL A 459 -6.42 16.85 10.97
C VAL A 459 -7.40 16.86 9.78
N LEU A 460 -8.11 15.76 9.52
CA LEU A 460 -9.12 15.71 8.45
C LEU A 460 -10.31 16.65 8.71
N ILE A 461 -10.78 16.74 9.95
CA ILE A 461 -11.84 17.68 10.35
C ILE A 461 -11.37 19.13 10.16
N HIS A 462 -10.14 19.44 10.60
CA HIS A 462 -9.53 20.77 10.39
C HIS A 462 -9.46 21.11 8.89
N LEU A 463 -8.86 20.24 8.07
CA LEU A 463 -8.76 20.40 6.61
C LEU A 463 -10.12 20.58 5.92
N CYS A 464 -11.16 19.89 6.38
CA CYS A 464 -12.52 20.06 5.85
C CYS A 464 -13.22 21.35 6.31
N SER A 465 -12.81 21.92 7.45
CA SER A 465 -13.32 23.19 7.97
C SER A 465 -12.65 24.40 7.32
N LEU A 466 -11.38 24.27 6.89
CA LEU A 466 -10.61 25.33 6.26
C LEU A 466 -11.25 25.86 4.97
N ARG A 467 -11.10 27.16 4.79
CA ARG A 467 -11.43 27.88 3.56
C ARG A 467 -10.25 28.78 3.17
N SER A 468 -10.13 29.03 1.87
CA SER A 468 -9.24 30.02 1.28
C SER A 468 -10.12 30.97 0.44
N TYR A 469 -10.28 32.20 0.92
CA TYR A 469 -11.12 33.27 0.35
C TYR A 469 -12.55 32.79 0.03
N GLY A 470 -13.12 32.03 0.96
CA GLY A 470 -14.46 31.44 0.87
C GLY A 470 -14.56 30.13 0.07
N VAL A 471 -13.53 29.73 -0.67
CA VAL A 471 -13.44 28.43 -1.35
C VAL A 471 -13.07 27.34 -0.34
N PRO A 472 -13.77 26.18 -0.29
CA PRO A 472 -13.40 25.07 0.59
C PRO A 472 -12.01 24.52 0.26
N TYR A 473 -11.13 24.44 1.26
CA TYR A 473 -9.73 24.04 1.05
C TYR A 473 -9.61 22.61 0.52
N MET A 474 -10.40 21.69 1.07
CA MET A 474 -10.38 20.27 0.70
C MET A 474 -11.09 19.93 -0.64
N ALA A 475 -11.49 20.94 -1.43
CA ALA A 475 -12.02 20.70 -2.76
C ALA A 475 -10.89 20.19 -3.70
N PRO A 476 -11.17 19.26 -4.64
CA PRO A 476 -12.47 18.69 -5.01
C PRO A 476 -12.83 17.37 -4.29
N PHE A 477 -12.18 17.04 -3.17
CA PHE A 477 -12.50 15.86 -2.35
C PHE A 477 -13.72 16.13 -1.45
N ALA A 478 -13.73 17.27 -0.75
CA ALA A 478 -14.85 17.76 0.04
C ALA A 478 -15.09 19.26 -0.27
N PRO A 479 -16.17 19.63 -0.99
CA PRO A 479 -17.20 18.77 -1.57
C PRO A 479 -16.69 17.96 -2.77
N LEU A 480 -17.25 16.76 -2.96
CA LEU A 480 -16.81 15.82 -3.99
C LEU A 480 -17.19 16.27 -5.42
N ILE A 481 -16.24 16.74 -6.20
CA ILE A 481 -16.46 17.20 -7.60
C ILE A 481 -15.83 16.19 -8.57
N LYS A 482 -16.67 15.30 -9.14
CA LYS A 482 -16.26 14.22 -10.05
C LYS A 482 -15.43 14.66 -11.27
N GLU A 483 -15.60 15.89 -11.74
CA GLU A 483 -14.80 16.44 -12.85
C GLU A 483 -13.43 16.96 -12.40
N GLY A 484 -13.28 17.36 -11.13
CA GLY A 484 -12.01 17.79 -10.54
C GLY A 484 -11.06 16.61 -10.29
N LEU A 485 -11.59 15.49 -9.77
CA LEU A 485 -10.83 14.26 -9.49
C LEU A 485 -10.01 13.70 -10.68
N LYS A 486 -10.36 14.10 -11.92
CA LYS A 486 -9.63 13.75 -13.16
C LYS A 486 -8.33 14.53 -13.34
N ASP A 487 -8.12 15.59 -12.57
CA ASP A 487 -6.89 16.38 -12.53
C ASP A 487 -6.29 16.43 -11.11
N SER A 488 -6.96 15.91 -10.07
CA SER A 488 -6.45 15.84 -8.69
C SER A 488 -5.41 14.72 -8.50
N VAL A 489 -5.85 13.50 -8.19
CA VAL A 489 -4.99 12.34 -7.86
C VAL A 489 -4.36 11.74 -9.12
N VAL A 490 -5.17 11.62 -10.16
CA VAL A 490 -4.77 11.11 -11.48
C VAL A 490 -4.68 12.30 -12.43
N ARG A 491 -3.62 12.36 -13.24
CA ARG A 491 -3.52 13.35 -14.32
C ARG A 491 -4.17 12.77 -15.58
N ALA A 492 -5.42 13.13 -15.86
CA ALA A 492 -6.09 12.71 -17.09
C ALA A 492 -5.45 13.34 -18.34
N PRO A 493 -5.53 12.68 -19.52
CA PRO A 493 -5.04 13.27 -20.76
C PRO A 493 -5.83 14.51 -21.17
N TRP A 494 -5.15 15.50 -21.77
CA TRP A 494 -5.71 16.81 -22.13
C TRP A 494 -7.06 16.77 -22.87
N TRP A 495 -7.29 15.80 -23.78
CA TRP A 495 -8.55 15.65 -24.52
C TRP A 495 -9.75 15.24 -23.65
N SER A 496 -9.51 14.68 -22.45
CA SER A 496 -10.53 14.33 -21.46
C SER A 496 -10.93 15.55 -20.62
N MET A 497 -9.99 16.48 -20.40
CA MET A 497 -10.13 17.67 -19.55
C MET A 497 -10.90 18.79 -20.26
N LYS A 498 -12.21 18.58 -20.43
CA LYS A 498 -13.10 19.49 -21.17
C LYS A 498 -13.53 20.74 -20.40
N LEU A 499 -13.51 20.72 -19.07
CA LEU A 499 -14.01 21.79 -18.20
C LEU A 499 -12.88 22.38 -17.35
N ARG A 500 -13.04 23.63 -16.89
CA ARG A 500 -12.18 24.25 -15.87
C ARG A 500 -12.60 23.79 -14.45
N PRO A 501 -11.71 23.88 -13.43
CA PRO A 501 -12.04 23.56 -12.04
C PRO A 501 -13.25 24.35 -11.53
N GLN A 502 -14.34 23.66 -11.18
CA GLN A 502 -15.64 24.29 -10.89
C GLN A 502 -15.76 24.89 -9.49
N ILE A 503 -14.83 24.62 -8.57
CA ILE A 503 -14.86 25.24 -7.23
C ILE A 503 -14.27 26.66 -7.26
N ILE A 504 -13.21 26.87 -8.04
CA ILE A 504 -12.58 28.19 -8.27
C ILE A 504 -13.45 29.02 -9.23
N ASN A 505 -13.97 28.40 -10.31
CA ASN A 505 -14.77 29.08 -11.32
C ASN A 505 -16.27 29.10 -10.98
N TRP A 506 -16.82 30.29 -10.76
CA TRP A 506 -18.26 30.50 -10.53
C TRP A 506 -19.19 30.14 -11.71
N ARG A 507 -18.63 29.77 -12.87
CA ARG A 507 -19.38 29.34 -14.09
C ARG A 507 -18.74 28.11 -14.71
N LYS A 508 -19.57 27.21 -15.25
CA LYS A 508 -19.13 26.06 -16.06
C LYS A 508 -18.54 26.52 -17.39
N GLN A 509 -17.23 26.73 -17.42
CA GLN A 509 -16.47 27.10 -18.62
C GLN A 509 -15.75 25.88 -19.21
N ARG A 510 -15.65 25.82 -20.54
CA ARG A 510 -14.89 24.77 -21.24
C ARG A 510 -13.40 25.14 -21.33
N ARG A 511 -12.54 24.23 -20.88
CA ARG A 511 -11.06 24.31 -20.98
C ARG A 511 -10.57 23.86 -22.35
N ASN A 512 -11.14 22.79 -22.89
CA ASN A 512 -10.69 22.16 -24.14
C ASN A 512 -11.86 21.85 -25.10
N ARG A 513 -11.58 21.92 -26.41
CA ARG A 513 -12.50 21.56 -27.52
C ARG A 513 -11.95 20.44 -28.43
N SER A 514 -10.68 20.05 -28.29
CA SER A 514 -10.04 19.08 -29.17
C SER A 514 -10.69 17.69 -29.13
N PRO A 515 -10.79 16.99 -30.27
CA PRO A 515 -11.35 15.65 -30.33
C PRO A 515 -10.50 14.63 -29.57
N ARG A 516 -11.13 13.53 -29.15
CA ARG A 516 -10.45 12.40 -28.52
C ARG A 516 -9.72 11.57 -29.58
N PRO A 517 -8.41 11.29 -29.46
CA PRO A 517 -7.74 10.32 -30.31
C PRO A 517 -8.25 8.91 -30.00
N SER A 518 -8.41 8.09 -31.04
CA SER A 518 -8.83 6.69 -30.94
C SER A 518 -7.76 5.84 -30.24
N ALA A 519 -8.03 5.41 -28.99
CA ALA A 519 -7.16 4.53 -28.23
C ALA A 519 -7.99 3.61 -27.31
N PRO A 520 -7.59 2.33 -27.13
CA PRO A 520 -8.39 1.32 -26.43
C PRO A 520 -8.39 1.55 -24.91
N VAL A 521 -9.58 1.51 -24.31
CA VAL A 521 -9.77 1.73 -22.85
C VAL A 521 -9.52 0.46 -22.03
N VAL A 522 -9.59 -0.72 -22.66
CA VAL A 522 -9.65 -2.04 -22.01
C VAL A 522 -8.45 -2.31 -21.11
N LEU A 523 -7.23 -1.99 -21.55
CA LEU A 523 -6.00 -2.35 -20.83
C LEU A 523 -5.90 -1.72 -19.42
N LEU A 524 -6.39 -0.49 -19.26
CA LEU A 524 -6.29 0.24 -17.99
C LEU A 524 -7.27 -0.30 -16.92
N VAL A 525 -8.46 -0.74 -17.37
CA VAL A 525 -9.50 -1.25 -16.46
C VAL A 525 -9.07 -2.59 -15.86
N CYS A 526 -8.49 -3.49 -16.67
CA CYS A 526 -8.03 -4.80 -16.22
C CYS A 526 -6.89 -4.73 -15.18
N MET A 527 -6.00 -3.74 -15.27
CA MET A 527 -4.93 -3.54 -14.27
C MET A 527 -5.48 -3.03 -12.93
N LEU A 528 -6.47 -2.13 -12.95
CA LEU A 528 -6.98 -1.50 -11.73
C LEU A 528 -7.87 -2.44 -10.89
N SER A 529 -8.58 -3.37 -11.54
CA SER A 529 -9.35 -4.41 -10.84
C SER A 529 -8.49 -5.42 -10.07
N GLY A 530 -7.22 -5.62 -10.47
CA GLY A 530 -6.33 -6.57 -9.81
C GLY A 530 -5.78 -6.12 -8.44
N LEU A 531 -5.80 -4.81 -8.16
CA LEU A 531 -5.17 -4.22 -6.97
C LEU A 531 -6.10 -4.02 -5.76
N LEU A 532 -7.42 -4.04 -5.95
CA LEU A 532 -8.41 -3.66 -4.93
C LEU A 532 -9.00 -4.84 -4.14
N LEU A 533 -8.43 -6.04 -4.27
CA LEU A 533 -9.01 -7.29 -3.72
C LEU A 533 -8.16 -7.99 -2.65
N THR A 534 -7.11 -7.34 -2.11
CA THR A 534 -6.18 -7.97 -1.13
C THR A 534 -5.67 -6.98 -0.08
N GLY A 535 -5.81 -7.30 1.22
CA GLY A 535 -5.20 -6.56 2.34
C GLY A 535 -5.49 -7.20 3.71
N CYS A 536 -4.48 -7.26 4.60
CA CYS A 536 -4.52 -7.97 5.89
C CYS A 536 -4.38 -6.99 7.08
N TRP A 537 -5.07 -7.23 8.20
CA TRP A 537 -5.15 -6.30 9.34
C TRP A 537 -4.39 -6.79 10.60
N ASP A 538 -4.51 -8.08 10.96
CA ASP A 538 -3.72 -8.70 12.04
C ASP A 538 -2.38 -9.22 11.49
N MET A 539 -1.41 -8.32 11.47
CA MET A 539 0.00 -8.70 11.41
C MET A 539 0.42 -9.18 12.84
N GLU A 540 1.42 -10.07 13.04
CA GLU A 540 1.84 -10.85 14.26
C GLU A 540 3.31 -10.77 14.78
N GLU A 541 3.89 -9.60 15.19
CA GLU A 541 5.37 -9.38 15.20
C GLU A 541 6.17 -10.49 15.88
N ILE A 542 7.34 -10.61 15.29
CA ILE A 542 7.59 -11.70 14.39
C ILE A 542 8.38 -12.73 15.23
N ASN A 543 9.21 -12.24 16.16
CA ASN A 543 10.20 -12.98 16.92
C ASN A 543 10.07 -12.82 18.45
N ASP A 544 9.12 -12.02 18.94
CA ASP A 544 8.66 -12.09 20.34
C ASP A 544 7.82 -13.35 20.53
N ARG A 545 7.37 -13.92 19.40
CA ARG A 545 6.95 -15.29 19.20
C ARG A 545 8.15 -16.24 19.25
N ALA A 546 8.19 -17.05 20.31
CA ALA A 546 8.91 -18.32 20.30
C ALA A 546 8.08 -19.31 19.47
N ILE A 547 8.49 -19.58 18.23
CA ILE A 547 7.79 -20.51 17.34
C ILE A 547 7.82 -21.92 17.96
N VAL A 548 6.67 -22.39 18.44
CA VAL A 548 6.52 -23.78 18.90
C VAL A 548 6.24 -24.66 17.69
N ASN A 549 7.08 -25.69 17.49
CA ASN A 549 6.95 -26.62 16.37
C ASN A 549 6.39 -27.99 16.79
N GLY A 550 6.63 -28.39 18.04
CA GLY A 550 6.11 -29.62 18.62
C GLY A 550 5.94 -29.47 20.13
N VAL A 551 4.92 -30.12 20.68
CA VAL A 551 4.64 -30.14 22.11
C VAL A 551 4.59 -31.58 22.60
N ALA A 552 5.05 -31.77 23.83
CA ALA A 552 4.94 -33.00 24.60
C ALA A 552 4.34 -32.69 25.97
N VAL A 553 3.47 -33.57 26.47
CA VAL A 553 2.86 -33.42 27.79
C VAL A 553 2.96 -34.74 28.55
N ASP A 554 3.42 -34.64 29.79
CA ASP A 554 3.72 -35.75 30.68
C ASP A 554 3.22 -35.45 32.10
N LEU A 555 3.22 -36.47 32.95
CA LEU A 555 2.68 -36.47 34.30
C LEU A 555 3.78 -36.82 35.30
N VAL A 556 3.99 -35.98 36.32
CA VAL A 556 5.02 -36.18 37.35
C VAL A 556 4.38 -36.33 38.72
N GLU A 557 4.83 -37.32 39.49
CA GLU A 557 4.41 -37.51 40.88
C GLU A 557 5.07 -36.51 41.83
N ASP A 558 4.27 -35.89 42.70
CA ASP A 558 4.66 -34.93 43.74
C ASP A 558 4.02 -35.35 45.08
N GLU A 559 4.54 -34.87 46.20
CA GLU A 559 4.09 -35.27 47.56
C GLU A 559 2.62 -34.92 47.85
N ASN A 560 1.98 -34.12 46.99
CA ASN A 560 0.58 -33.69 47.10
C ASN A 560 -0.32 -34.15 45.91
N GLY A 561 0.15 -35.08 45.08
CA GLY A 561 -0.58 -35.59 43.91
C GLY A 561 0.21 -35.42 42.60
N TYR A 562 -0.48 -35.34 41.47
CA TYR A 562 0.18 -35.24 40.16
C TYR A 562 0.37 -33.79 39.69
N ARG A 563 1.50 -33.53 39.01
CA ARG A 563 1.76 -32.30 38.25
C ARG A 563 1.84 -32.61 36.76
N ILE A 564 1.56 -31.60 35.94
CA ILE A 564 1.70 -31.69 34.49
C ILE A 564 3.05 -31.09 34.09
N LYS A 565 3.89 -31.88 33.42
CA LYS A 565 5.15 -31.47 32.82
C LYS A 565 4.92 -31.28 31.32
N MET A 566 5.01 -30.04 30.83
CA MET A 566 4.94 -29.76 29.39
C MET A 566 6.37 -29.53 28.87
N LEU A 567 6.68 -30.11 27.71
CA LEU A 567 7.89 -29.83 26.94
C LEU A 567 7.51 -29.21 25.59
N VAL A 568 8.24 -28.20 25.15
CA VAL A 568 8.04 -27.53 23.85
C VAL A 568 9.34 -27.44 23.07
N GLN A 569 9.26 -27.72 21.77
CA GLN A 569 10.34 -27.45 20.83
C GLN A 569 10.19 -26.04 20.25
N ILE A 570 11.09 -25.14 20.65
CA ILE A 570 11.17 -23.77 20.16
C ILE A 570 12.22 -23.71 19.04
N ILE A 571 11.84 -23.21 17.87
CA ILE A 571 12.77 -23.01 16.74
C ILE A 571 13.72 -21.85 17.05
N LYS A 572 15.00 -21.95 16.66
CA LYS A 572 15.97 -20.83 16.63
C LYS A 572 16.12 -20.30 15.20
N PRO A 573 15.40 -19.24 14.77
CA PRO A 573 15.35 -18.84 13.36
C PRO A 573 16.73 -18.49 12.77
N GLY A 574 17.61 -17.88 13.56
CA GLY A 574 18.97 -17.52 13.11
C GLY A 574 19.91 -18.70 12.90
N VAL A 575 19.62 -19.88 13.49
CA VAL A 575 20.37 -21.12 13.23
C VAL A 575 19.81 -21.80 11.98
N VAL A 576 18.49 -21.96 11.91
CA VAL A 576 17.81 -22.57 10.74
C VAL A 576 18.11 -21.81 9.44
N ALA A 577 18.14 -20.47 9.47
CA ALA A 577 18.48 -19.65 8.31
C ALA A 577 19.99 -19.67 7.94
N GLY A 578 20.85 -20.18 8.83
CA GLY A 578 22.31 -20.19 8.68
C GLY A 578 22.94 -21.56 8.45
N SER A 579 22.17 -22.65 8.52
CA SER A 579 22.64 -24.03 8.37
C SER A 579 22.27 -24.60 6.99
N PRO A 580 23.22 -24.77 6.06
CA PRO A 580 23.02 -25.61 4.89
C PRO A 580 22.88 -27.07 5.32
N GLU A 581 22.03 -27.83 4.63
CA GLU A 581 22.03 -29.29 4.70
C GLU A 581 23.37 -29.84 4.22
N GLY A 582 24.25 -30.21 5.16
CA GLY A 582 25.48 -30.95 4.86
C GLY A 582 26.72 -30.51 5.64
N GLY A 583 27.20 -31.41 6.51
CA GLY A 583 28.64 -31.52 6.78
C GLY A 583 29.13 -31.08 8.17
N GLY A 584 29.25 -32.07 9.06
CA GLY A 584 30.46 -32.26 9.89
C GLY A 584 31.02 -31.06 10.66
N GLY A 585 30.29 -30.61 11.68
CA GLY A 585 30.80 -29.70 12.72
C GLY A 585 29.83 -29.63 13.90
N ASN A 586 30.28 -29.14 15.06
CA ASN A 586 29.42 -28.85 16.20
C ASN A 586 28.50 -27.63 15.91
N GLY A 587 27.53 -27.83 15.02
CA GLY A 587 26.47 -26.86 14.75
C GLY A 587 25.54 -26.76 15.96
N ALA A 588 25.11 -25.54 16.29
CA ALA A 588 24.09 -25.35 17.31
C ALA A 588 22.79 -26.05 16.90
N GLU A 589 22.11 -26.70 17.84
CA GLU A 589 20.83 -27.35 17.56
C GLU A 589 19.80 -26.34 17.05
N ALA A 590 19.13 -26.68 15.93
CA ALA A 590 18.11 -25.86 15.26
C ALA A 590 16.88 -25.57 16.15
N THR A 591 16.62 -26.44 17.13
CA THR A 591 15.57 -26.29 18.14
C THR A 591 16.17 -26.11 19.53
N TRP A 592 15.31 -25.72 20.48
CA TRP A 592 15.56 -25.79 21.90
C TRP A 592 14.36 -26.47 22.56
N VAL A 593 14.61 -27.59 23.24
CA VAL A 593 13.59 -28.26 24.05
C VAL A 593 13.58 -27.60 25.43
N VAL A 594 12.44 -27.01 25.79
CA VAL A 594 12.21 -26.42 27.13
C VAL A 594 11.15 -27.24 27.83
N SER A 595 11.35 -27.56 29.10
CA SER A 595 10.36 -28.24 29.95
C SER A 595 9.94 -27.35 31.13
N ALA A 596 8.68 -27.46 31.56
CA ALA A 596 8.19 -26.86 32.78
C ALA A 596 7.07 -27.70 33.41
N GLU A 597 7.04 -27.70 34.73
CA GLU A 597 5.93 -28.25 35.50
C GLU A 597 4.89 -27.18 35.85
N GLY A 598 3.63 -27.60 35.98
CA GLY A 598 2.53 -26.77 36.45
C GLY A 598 1.41 -27.61 37.07
N LYS A 599 0.49 -26.93 37.76
CA LYS A 599 -0.70 -27.55 38.36
C LYS A 599 -1.75 -27.97 37.34
N ASN A 600 -1.66 -27.45 36.12
CA ASN A 600 -2.45 -27.82 34.95
C ASN A 600 -1.70 -27.40 33.67
N VAL A 601 -2.23 -27.78 32.50
CA VAL A 601 -1.59 -27.58 31.19
C VAL A 601 -1.30 -26.10 30.89
N ASN A 602 -2.22 -25.19 31.25
CA ASN A 602 -2.04 -23.74 31.09
C ASN A 602 -1.00 -23.17 32.06
N ASP A 603 -0.94 -23.66 33.31
CA ASP A 603 0.09 -23.29 34.28
C ASP A 603 1.49 -23.76 33.83
N ALA A 604 1.59 -24.98 33.28
CA ALA A 604 2.82 -25.49 32.67
C ALA A 604 3.23 -24.67 31.43
N ALA A 605 2.30 -24.36 30.52
CA ALA A 605 2.55 -23.50 29.36
C ALA A 605 3.00 -22.07 29.77
N ARG A 606 2.41 -21.51 30.83
CA ARG A 606 2.83 -20.22 31.40
C ARG A 606 4.19 -20.28 32.08
N ASN A 607 4.53 -21.39 32.73
CA ASN A 607 5.86 -21.60 33.28
C ASN A 607 6.90 -21.80 32.17
N LEU A 608 6.58 -22.45 31.05
CA LEU A 608 7.43 -22.48 29.87
C LEU A 608 7.71 -21.07 29.32
N THR A 609 6.72 -20.18 29.26
CA THR A 609 6.95 -18.76 28.89
C THR A 609 7.96 -18.06 29.80
N ARG A 610 8.03 -18.43 31.09
CA ARG A 610 9.05 -17.89 32.03
C ARG A 610 10.46 -18.39 31.71
N TYR A 611 10.59 -19.62 31.19
CA TYR A 611 11.88 -20.18 30.82
C TYR A 611 12.32 -19.77 29.41
N SER A 612 11.39 -19.70 28.44
CA SER A 612 11.68 -19.28 27.06
C SER A 612 11.98 -17.79 26.91
N GLY A 613 11.52 -16.97 27.86
CA GLY A 613 11.61 -15.50 27.80
C GLY A 613 10.74 -14.86 26.71
N ARG A 614 9.85 -15.62 26.07
CA ARG A 614 9.04 -15.20 24.91
C ARG A 614 7.68 -15.88 24.88
N ASN A 615 6.68 -15.20 24.35
CA ASN A 615 5.36 -15.77 24.16
C ASN A 615 5.46 -16.95 23.19
N LEU A 616 5.00 -18.12 23.65
CA LEU A 616 4.93 -19.32 22.84
C LEU A 616 3.89 -19.13 21.75
N TYR A 617 4.27 -19.34 20.50
CA TYR A 617 3.42 -19.15 19.33
C TYR A 617 3.00 -20.52 18.77
N TRP A 618 1.74 -20.85 19.00
CA TRP A 618 1.22 -22.20 18.79
C TRP A 618 0.80 -22.47 17.34
N SER A 619 0.70 -21.42 16.52
CA SER A 619 0.29 -21.50 15.11
C SER A 619 1.18 -22.37 14.23
N HIS A 620 2.38 -22.76 14.67
CA HIS A 620 3.28 -23.64 13.93
C HIS A 620 3.42 -25.04 14.53
N ASN A 621 2.64 -25.36 15.56
CA ASN A 621 2.69 -26.65 16.24
C ASN A 621 2.20 -27.78 15.31
N LEU A 622 3.09 -28.71 14.95
CA LEU A 622 2.80 -29.84 14.04
C LEU A 622 2.37 -31.09 14.80
N ILE A 623 2.88 -31.30 16.01
CA ILE A 623 2.63 -32.50 16.82
C ILE A 623 2.31 -32.18 18.29
N ILE A 624 1.41 -32.96 18.89
CA ILE A 624 1.19 -33.04 20.34
C ILE A 624 1.41 -34.50 20.73
N ILE A 625 2.48 -34.76 21.47
CA ILE A 625 2.77 -36.07 22.09
C ILE A 625 2.26 -36.05 23.53
N VAL A 626 1.61 -37.12 23.96
CA VAL A 626 1.17 -37.32 25.34
C VAL A 626 1.84 -38.58 25.92
N SER A 627 2.30 -38.55 27.16
CA SER A 627 2.87 -39.74 27.81
C SER A 627 1.82 -40.81 28.07
N GLU A 628 2.25 -42.07 28.09
CA GLU A 628 1.41 -43.22 28.43
C GLU A 628 0.67 -43.03 29.76
N GLU A 629 1.36 -42.58 30.80
CA GLU A 629 0.77 -42.40 32.14
C GLU A 629 -0.24 -41.24 32.20
N LEU A 630 0.04 -40.12 31.52
CA LEU A 630 -0.95 -39.04 31.38
C LEU A 630 -2.17 -39.52 30.58
N ALA A 631 -1.96 -40.31 29.52
CA ALA A 631 -3.01 -40.83 28.67
C ALA A 631 -3.93 -41.82 29.42
N LYS A 632 -3.38 -42.71 30.27
CA LYS A 632 -4.15 -43.61 31.15
C LYS A 632 -5.03 -42.84 32.14
N GLN A 633 -4.53 -41.72 32.67
CA GLN A 633 -5.31 -40.92 33.64
C GLN A 633 -6.42 -40.10 32.99
N GLY A 634 -6.16 -39.53 31.81
CA GLY A 634 -7.14 -38.82 30.98
C GLY A 634 -6.56 -37.56 30.33
N VAL A 635 -6.71 -37.42 29.01
CA VAL A 635 -6.12 -36.32 28.22
C VAL A 635 -7.00 -35.08 28.15
N GLY A 636 -8.20 -35.09 28.73
CA GLY A 636 -9.14 -33.96 28.73
C GLY A 636 -8.52 -32.59 29.05
N PRO A 637 -7.62 -32.44 30.05
CA PRO A 637 -6.94 -31.17 30.33
C PRO A 637 -6.03 -30.66 29.20
N VAL A 638 -5.43 -31.57 28.42
CA VAL A 638 -4.57 -31.24 27.26
C VAL A 638 -5.45 -30.78 26.09
N LEU A 639 -6.54 -31.50 25.84
CA LEU A 639 -7.53 -31.17 24.83
C LEU A 639 -8.16 -29.79 25.06
N ASP A 640 -8.66 -29.53 26.28
CA ASP A 640 -9.33 -28.26 26.63
C ASP A 640 -8.39 -27.05 26.47
N PHE A 641 -7.09 -27.20 26.79
CA PHE A 641 -6.11 -26.14 26.57
C PHE A 641 -5.90 -25.83 25.08
N PHE A 642 -5.72 -26.86 24.24
CA PHE A 642 -5.41 -26.67 22.83
C PHE A 642 -6.62 -26.35 21.94
N ASP A 643 -7.84 -26.66 22.39
CA ASP A 643 -9.10 -26.22 21.76
C ASP A 643 -9.39 -24.74 22.07
N ARG A 644 -9.18 -24.31 23.33
CA ARG A 644 -9.44 -22.92 23.75
C ARG A 644 -8.36 -21.91 23.33
N THR A 645 -7.20 -22.37 22.85
CA THR A 645 -6.08 -21.50 22.47
C THR A 645 -6.23 -21.03 21.01
N PRO A 646 -6.54 -19.74 20.72
CA PRO A 646 -6.91 -19.28 19.38
C PRO A 646 -5.81 -19.42 18.32
N GLU A 647 -4.55 -19.45 18.76
CA GLU A 647 -3.37 -19.61 17.89
C GLU A 647 -3.16 -21.06 17.46
N ASN A 648 -3.66 -22.05 18.22
CA ASN A 648 -3.33 -23.44 17.95
C ASN A 648 -4.08 -23.99 16.72
N ARG A 649 -3.39 -24.77 15.90
CA ARG A 649 -4.02 -25.42 14.74
C ARG A 649 -4.74 -26.69 15.20
N LEU A 650 -6.06 -26.77 15.01
CA LEU A 650 -6.80 -28.02 15.25
C LEU A 650 -6.40 -29.18 14.29
N ARG A 651 -5.54 -28.90 13.28
CA ARG A 651 -4.90 -29.88 12.38
C ARG A 651 -3.46 -30.23 12.81
N THR A 652 -3.13 -30.08 14.08
CA THR A 652 -1.93 -30.66 14.71
C THR A 652 -2.15 -32.16 14.93
N TRP A 653 -1.14 -32.99 14.69
CA TRP A 653 -1.21 -34.44 14.92
C TRP A 653 -1.24 -34.76 16.42
N PHE A 654 -2.09 -35.67 16.85
CA PHE A 654 -2.16 -36.14 18.24
C PHE A 654 -1.60 -37.55 18.35
N ILE A 655 -0.64 -37.74 19.27
CA ILE A 655 0.27 -38.89 19.33
C ILE A 655 0.43 -39.30 20.79
N VAL A 656 0.63 -40.59 21.05
CA VAL A 656 0.91 -41.12 22.40
C VAL A 656 2.26 -41.80 22.41
N ALA A 657 3.09 -41.51 23.41
CA ALA A 657 4.32 -42.26 23.66
C ALA A 657 3.97 -43.64 24.24
N ASN A 658 4.51 -44.72 23.68
CA ASN A 658 4.38 -46.08 24.21
C ASN A 658 5.69 -46.49 24.89
N GLY A 659 5.67 -46.93 26.15
CA GLY A 659 6.84 -47.47 26.85
C GLY A 659 8.10 -46.59 26.90
N THR A 660 8.01 -45.29 26.57
CA THR A 660 9.16 -44.42 26.33
C THR A 660 8.99 -43.03 26.94
N ASP A 661 10.07 -42.49 27.47
CA ASP A 661 10.08 -41.16 28.09
C ASP A 661 9.92 -40.06 27.02
N VAL A 662 8.95 -39.16 27.25
CA VAL A 662 8.65 -38.08 26.32
C VAL A 662 9.78 -37.03 26.27
N GLU A 663 10.60 -36.93 27.31
CA GLU A 663 11.81 -36.10 27.26
C GLU A 663 12.90 -36.72 26.36
N ALA A 664 13.03 -38.04 26.34
CA ALA A 664 13.90 -38.75 25.39
C ALA A 664 13.38 -38.61 23.94
N LEU A 665 12.07 -38.79 23.72
CA LEU A 665 11.42 -38.57 22.41
C LEU A 665 11.69 -37.16 21.89
N MET A 666 11.45 -36.11 22.69
CA MET A 666 11.61 -34.72 22.26
C MET A 666 13.07 -34.28 22.04
N LYS A 667 14.04 -35.04 22.59
CA LYS A 667 15.48 -34.85 22.38
C LYS A 667 16.06 -35.79 21.31
N ALA A 668 15.25 -36.67 20.70
CA ALA A 668 15.68 -37.49 19.58
C ALA A 668 16.20 -36.59 18.46
N THR A 669 17.33 -36.98 17.88
CA THR A 669 18.02 -36.19 16.86
C THR A 669 17.47 -36.57 15.48
N PRO A 670 16.88 -35.64 14.72
CA PRO A 670 16.33 -35.92 13.39
C PRO A 670 17.31 -36.66 12.47
N ASN A 671 16.81 -37.54 11.62
CA ASN A 671 17.58 -38.31 10.65
C ASN A 671 17.54 -37.71 9.24
N LEU A 672 16.38 -37.20 8.82
CA LEU A 672 16.15 -36.68 7.47
C LEU A 672 15.75 -35.20 7.46
N GLU A 673 15.08 -34.73 8.50
CA GLU A 673 14.57 -33.35 8.57
C GLU A 673 15.45 -32.43 9.43
N SER A 674 15.32 -31.12 9.26
CA SER A 674 16.01 -30.14 10.12
C SER A 674 15.35 -29.95 11.50
N LEU A 675 14.10 -30.42 11.67
CA LEU A 675 13.27 -30.20 12.85
C LEU A 675 12.47 -31.48 13.19
N LEU A 676 12.55 -31.97 14.43
CA LEU A 676 11.95 -33.25 14.81
C LEU A 676 10.43 -33.33 14.58
N ALA A 677 9.70 -32.26 14.87
CA ALA A 677 8.25 -32.23 14.67
C ALA A 677 7.84 -32.34 13.19
N VAL A 678 8.73 -32.02 12.24
CA VAL A 678 8.53 -32.26 10.81
C VAL A 678 8.77 -33.73 10.49
N GLU A 679 9.82 -34.35 11.06
CA GLU A 679 10.11 -35.79 10.89
C GLU A 679 8.96 -36.67 11.41
N VAL A 680 8.46 -36.39 12.62
CA VAL A 680 7.33 -37.14 13.18
C VAL A 680 6.06 -36.94 12.34
N ALA A 681 5.81 -35.73 11.86
CA ALA A 681 4.66 -35.48 10.97
C ALA A 681 4.81 -36.21 9.62
N SER A 682 6.00 -36.25 9.03
CA SER A 682 6.25 -36.95 7.77
C SER A 682 6.22 -38.47 7.91
N MET A 683 6.66 -39.03 9.05
CA MET A 683 6.45 -40.43 9.41
C MET A 683 4.95 -40.77 9.51
N ILE A 684 4.14 -39.91 10.13
CA ILE A 684 2.69 -40.09 10.21
C ILE A 684 2.04 -40.02 8.83
N GLU A 685 2.48 -39.13 7.93
CA GLU A 685 1.96 -39.09 6.57
C GLU A 685 2.41 -40.31 5.74
N ALA A 686 3.65 -40.79 5.94
CA ALA A 686 4.17 -42.00 5.33
C ALA A 686 3.43 -43.28 5.75
N ARG A 687 2.72 -43.29 6.89
CA ARG A 687 1.87 -44.41 7.32
C ARG A 687 0.88 -44.87 6.26
N ALA A 688 0.44 -43.97 5.36
CA ALA A 688 -0.50 -44.30 4.30
C ALA A 688 0.05 -45.33 3.30
N ALA A 689 1.38 -45.45 3.19
CA ALA A 689 2.04 -46.44 2.35
C ALA A 689 2.16 -47.83 3.00
N THR A 690 2.06 -47.92 4.33
CA THR A 690 2.24 -49.18 5.10
C THR A 690 0.95 -49.68 5.75
N SER A 691 0.03 -48.77 6.10
CA SER A 691 -1.21 -49.00 6.85
C SER A 691 -1.02 -49.73 8.18
N LEU A 692 0.07 -49.43 8.90
CA LEU A 692 0.42 -50.06 10.18
C LEU A 692 0.07 -49.20 11.41
N ALA A 693 -0.25 -47.91 11.19
CA ALA A 693 -0.64 -46.95 12.22
C ALA A 693 -1.91 -46.20 11.83
N ALA A 694 -2.84 -46.03 12.77
CA ALA A 694 -3.84 -44.98 12.71
C ALA A 694 -3.21 -43.63 13.05
N ALA A 695 -3.79 -42.54 12.55
CA ALA A 695 -3.43 -41.20 12.98
C ALA A 695 -4.65 -40.30 12.99
N ILE A 696 -4.62 -39.31 13.87
CA ILE A 696 -5.74 -38.44 14.17
C ILE A 696 -5.25 -37.01 14.39
N TYR A 697 -5.99 -36.04 13.85
CA TYR A 697 -5.77 -34.65 14.18
C TYR A 697 -6.47 -34.30 15.49
N LEU A 698 -5.93 -33.32 16.22
CA LEU A 698 -6.50 -32.82 17.46
C LEU A 698 -8.01 -32.53 17.36
N ARG A 699 -8.48 -31.89 16.27
CA ARG A 699 -9.91 -31.65 16.00
C ARG A 699 -10.76 -32.91 16.06
N ASP A 700 -10.26 -33.97 15.43
CA ASP A 700 -11.03 -35.19 15.22
C ASP A 700 -10.98 -36.03 16.51
N PHE A 701 -9.87 -35.96 17.26
CA PHE A 701 -9.77 -36.48 18.63
C PHE A 701 -10.75 -35.77 19.58
N LEU A 702 -10.79 -34.44 19.56
CA LEU A 702 -11.76 -33.62 20.32
C LEU A 702 -13.21 -34.02 20.01
N TYR A 703 -13.53 -34.19 18.72
CA TYR A 703 -14.87 -34.58 18.28
C TYR A 703 -15.25 -35.99 18.75
N PHE A 704 -14.36 -36.98 18.60
CA PHE A 704 -14.62 -38.35 19.06
C PHE A 704 -14.64 -38.47 20.59
N SER A 705 -13.82 -37.69 21.32
CA SER A 705 -13.86 -37.65 22.79
C SER A 705 -15.14 -37.03 23.36
N ALA A 706 -15.86 -36.24 22.55
CA ALA A 706 -17.09 -35.54 22.94
C ALA A 706 -18.38 -36.31 22.58
N ILE A 707 -18.29 -37.45 21.89
CA ILE A 707 -19.44 -38.27 21.48
C ILE A 707 -19.29 -39.70 22.00
N ASN A 708 -20.36 -40.27 22.54
CA ASN A 708 -20.34 -41.65 23.03
C ASN A 708 -20.37 -42.69 21.88
N THR A 709 -20.36 -42.25 20.62
CA THR A 709 -20.58 -43.06 19.41
C THR A 709 -19.32 -43.49 18.69
N ARG A 710 -18.14 -43.00 19.11
CA ARG A 710 -16.86 -43.44 18.57
C ARG A 710 -15.70 -43.19 19.54
N ALA A 711 -14.92 -44.22 19.82
CA ALA A 711 -13.66 -44.13 20.55
C ALA A 711 -12.53 -43.49 19.69
N PRO A 712 -11.76 -42.52 20.21
CA PRO A 712 -10.57 -42.01 19.53
C PRO A 712 -9.47 -43.08 19.40
N VAL A 713 -8.72 -43.02 18.29
CA VAL A 713 -7.52 -43.84 18.07
C VAL A 713 -6.41 -42.94 17.53
N ALA A 714 -5.27 -42.92 18.21
CA ALA A 714 -4.12 -42.07 17.90
C ALA A 714 -2.88 -42.92 17.52
N SER A 715 -1.87 -42.29 16.93
CA SER A 715 -0.60 -42.98 16.63
C SER A 715 0.17 -43.26 17.92
N ALA A 716 0.75 -44.45 18.04
CA ALA A 716 1.74 -44.76 19.08
C ALA A 716 3.16 -44.49 18.56
N ILE A 717 4.01 -43.85 19.37
CA ILE A 717 5.41 -43.55 19.02
C ILE A 717 6.38 -44.06 20.09
N GLU A 718 7.53 -44.56 19.64
CA GLU A 718 8.58 -45.17 20.44
C GLU A 718 9.97 -44.73 19.97
N THR A 719 10.98 -44.92 20.82
CA THR A 719 12.40 -44.75 20.49
C THR A 719 13.08 -46.09 20.31
N TYR A 720 13.91 -46.23 19.28
CA TYR A 720 14.86 -47.34 19.16
C TYR A 720 16.28 -46.81 18.95
N ASN A 721 17.28 -47.65 19.21
CA ASN A 721 18.67 -47.33 18.87
C ASN A 721 18.97 -47.89 17.48
N ASP A 722 19.34 -47.01 16.56
CA ASP A 722 19.75 -47.38 15.20
C ASP A 722 21.17 -47.98 15.18
N ILE A 723 21.62 -48.44 14.01
CA ILE A 723 22.93 -49.08 13.77
C ILE A 723 24.09 -48.20 14.27
N ASP A 724 23.95 -46.87 14.21
CA ASP A 724 24.93 -45.89 14.70
C ASP A 724 24.83 -45.60 16.22
N ASN A 725 24.07 -46.41 16.99
CA ASN A 725 23.71 -46.16 18.40
C ASN A 725 23.02 -44.79 18.65
N LYS A 726 22.41 -44.22 17.61
CA LYS A 726 21.61 -43.00 17.67
C LYS A 726 20.17 -43.32 18.08
N THR A 727 19.60 -42.54 18.99
CA THR A 727 18.18 -42.66 19.37
C THR A 727 17.30 -42.11 18.24
N SER A 728 16.65 -43.03 17.52
CA SER A 728 15.75 -42.79 16.40
C SER A 728 14.30 -43.07 16.80
N LEU A 729 13.34 -42.56 16.01
CA LEU A 729 11.90 -42.67 16.29
C LEU A 729 11.24 -43.75 15.42
N LEU A 730 10.26 -44.45 15.98
CA LEU A 730 9.42 -45.44 15.29
C LEU A 730 7.95 -45.22 15.67
N ILE A 731 7.05 -45.33 14.69
CA ILE A 731 5.59 -45.40 14.94
C ILE A 731 5.24 -46.89 15.02
N SER A 732 4.81 -47.37 16.19
CA SER A 732 4.76 -48.81 16.51
C SER A 732 3.36 -49.44 16.46
N GLY A 733 2.33 -48.65 16.14
CA GLY A 733 0.94 -49.10 16.12
C GLY A 733 -0.01 -47.97 16.47
N SER A 734 -0.97 -48.22 17.35
CA SER A 734 -1.99 -47.23 17.73
C SER A 734 -2.43 -47.30 19.18
N ALA A 735 -2.67 -46.13 19.75
CA ALA A 735 -3.17 -45.91 21.08
C ALA A 735 -4.70 -45.79 21.06
N VAL A 736 -5.40 -46.67 21.77
CA VAL A 736 -6.87 -46.72 21.78
C VAL A 736 -7.42 -46.03 23.02
N PHE A 737 -8.40 -45.15 22.83
CA PHE A 737 -9.01 -44.38 23.91
C PHE A 737 -10.48 -44.71 24.13
N LYS A 738 -10.92 -44.75 25.39
CA LYS A 738 -12.34 -44.66 25.75
C LYS A 738 -12.61 -43.29 26.36
N ASN A 739 -13.48 -42.51 25.72
CA ASN A 739 -13.64 -41.07 25.98
C ASN A 739 -12.27 -40.36 25.87
N ASP A 740 -11.73 -39.85 26.97
CA ASP A 740 -10.42 -39.18 27.03
C ASP A 740 -9.30 -40.04 27.63
N LYS A 741 -9.53 -41.33 27.93
CA LYS A 741 -8.52 -42.20 28.59
C LYS A 741 -7.99 -43.29 27.69
N LEU A 742 -6.67 -43.48 27.68
CA LEU A 742 -6.01 -44.63 27.07
C LEU A 742 -6.44 -45.91 27.77
N ILE A 743 -6.87 -46.90 26.99
CA ILE A 743 -7.27 -48.22 27.50
C ILE A 743 -6.29 -49.32 27.09
N ASP A 744 -5.67 -49.21 25.91
CA ASP A 744 -4.75 -50.21 25.37
C ASP A 744 -3.87 -49.65 24.22
N PHE A 745 -2.77 -50.34 23.92
CA PHE A 745 -1.99 -50.16 22.70
C PHE A 745 -2.20 -51.35 21.76
N TYR A 746 -2.58 -51.05 20.53
CA TYR A 746 -2.78 -52.02 19.48
C TYR A 746 -1.52 -52.08 18.61
N ASP A 747 -1.00 -53.30 18.43
CA ASP A 747 0.10 -53.59 17.51
C ASP A 747 -0.29 -53.30 16.05
N GLU A 748 0.70 -53.34 15.15
CA GLU A 748 0.53 -53.04 13.73
C GLU A 748 -0.56 -53.89 13.06
N LEU A 749 -0.68 -55.18 13.42
CA LEU A 749 -1.68 -56.10 12.88
C LEU A 749 -3.10 -55.79 13.37
N THR A 750 -3.29 -55.58 14.68
CA THR A 750 -4.59 -55.16 15.21
C THR A 750 -4.99 -53.79 14.64
N THR A 751 -4.02 -52.87 14.53
CA THR A 751 -4.23 -51.53 13.99
C THR A 751 -4.67 -51.56 12.54
N ARG A 752 -4.04 -52.39 11.69
CA ARG A 752 -4.45 -52.59 10.31
C ARG A 752 -5.88 -53.14 10.22
N GLY A 753 -6.26 -54.03 11.15
CA GLY A 753 -7.65 -54.47 11.38
C GLY A 753 -8.65 -53.31 11.59
N ILE A 754 -8.29 -52.27 12.36
CA ILE A 754 -9.10 -51.05 12.50
C ILE A 754 -9.22 -50.33 11.15
N LEU A 755 -8.09 -50.10 10.49
CA LEU A 755 -8.05 -49.33 9.24
C LEU A 755 -8.87 -50.00 8.14
N TRP A 756 -8.91 -51.34 8.06
CA TRP A 756 -9.75 -52.08 7.12
C TRP A 756 -11.23 -51.75 7.30
N VAL A 757 -11.74 -51.79 8.53
CA VAL A 757 -13.16 -51.52 8.83
C VAL A 757 -13.49 -50.04 8.63
N VAL A 758 -12.59 -49.14 9.02
CA VAL A 758 -12.77 -47.68 8.83
C VAL A 758 -12.63 -47.26 7.36
N GLY A 759 -11.92 -48.05 6.54
CA GLY A 759 -11.65 -47.76 5.14
C GLY A 759 -10.45 -46.82 4.91
N ASP A 760 -9.48 -46.77 5.83
CA ASP A 760 -8.26 -45.94 5.76
C ASP A 760 -7.00 -46.75 5.39
N VAL A 761 -7.17 -47.92 4.76
CA VAL A 761 -6.06 -48.71 4.21
C VAL A 761 -5.76 -48.26 2.78
N ASN A 762 -4.66 -47.52 2.62
CA ASN A 762 -4.27 -46.87 1.36
C ASN A 762 -3.07 -47.57 0.67
N GLY A 763 -2.39 -48.47 1.37
CA GLY A 763 -1.22 -49.20 0.90
C GLY A 763 -0.76 -50.25 1.92
N GLY A 764 0.37 -50.90 1.66
CA GLY A 764 0.97 -51.92 2.54
C GLY A 764 1.09 -53.28 1.87
N ILE A 765 1.71 -54.22 2.60
CA ILE A 765 1.93 -55.60 2.17
C ILE A 765 1.22 -56.55 3.13
N ILE A 766 0.50 -57.52 2.56
CA ILE A 766 -0.09 -58.65 3.27
C ILE A 766 0.68 -59.89 2.86
N THR A 767 1.29 -60.58 3.83
CA THR A 767 1.94 -61.87 3.64
C THR A 767 1.02 -63.01 4.08
N ILE A 768 1.10 -64.16 3.41
CA ILE A 768 0.35 -65.37 3.80
C ILE A 768 1.25 -66.61 3.77
N ASP A 769 0.96 -67.55 4.66
CA ASP A 769 1.65 -68.84 4.73
C ASP A 769 1.16 -69.80 3.63
N TRP A 770 2.10 -70.52 3.01
CA TRP A 770 1.80 -71.43 1.91
C TRP A 770 2.62 -72.72 1.95
N GLU A 771 1.94 -73.87 1.98
CA GLU A 771 2.52 -75.23 1.86
C GLU A 771 3.79 -75.47 2.71
N GLY A 772 3.76 -75.02 3.97
CA GLY A 772 4.87 -75.18 4.92
C GLY A 772 5.89 -74.03 4.93
N TYR A 773 5.80 -73.08 4.00
CA TYR A 773 6.60 -71.86 4.02
C TYR A 773 5.85 -70.74 4.72
N ARG A 774 6.45 -70.23 5.81
CA ARG A 774 6.04 -68.98 6.43
C ARG A 774 6.25 -67.80 5.47
N ASP A 775 5.30 -66.87 5.41
CA ASP A 775 5.33 -65.71 4.51
C ASP A 775 5.66 -66.14 3.06
N GLY A 776 4.93 -67.13 2.56
CA GLY A 776 5.18 -67.79 1.27
C GLY A 776 4.77 -66.96 0.04
N ILE A 777 3.82 -66.05 0.23
CA ILE A 777 3.34 -65.10 -0.79
C ILE A 777 3.17 -63.73 -0.15
N SER A 778 3.63 -62.69 -0.85
CA SER A 778 3.42 -61.30 -0.51
C SER A 778 2.49 -60.64 -1.54
N THR A 779 1.49 -59.90 -1.08
CA THR A 779 0.61 -59.11 -1.95
C THR A 779 0.56 -57.65 -1.52
N ASP A 780 0.66 -56.72 -2.48
CA ASP A 780 0.47 -55.29 -2.21
C ASP A 780 -1.03 -54.93 -2.13
N ILE A 781 -1.31 -53.74 -1.64
CA ILE A 781 -2.65 -53.15 -1.60
C ILE A 781 -2.67 -51.95 -2.57
N ILE A 782 -3.52 -52.01 -3.60
CA ILE A 782 -3.68 -50.94 -4.61
C ILE A 782 -4.93 -50.10 -4.32
N ARG A 783 -6.03 -50.78 -3.98
CA ARG A 783 -7.32 -50.17 -3.74
C ARG A 783 -8.09 -51.02 -2.75
N THR A 784 -8.78 -50.34 -1.85
CA THR A 784 -9.65 -50.93 -0.84
C THR A 784 -11.03 -50.29 -0.95
N LYS A 785 -12.07 -51.00 -0.51
CA LYS A 785 -13.43 -50.47 -0.40
C LYS A 785 -14.15 -51.23 0.70
N THR A 786 -14.61 -50.51 1.71
CA THR A 786 -15.35 -51.08 2.83
C THR A 786 -16.79 -50.56 2.81
N ALA A 787 -17.75 -51.46 2.96
CA ALA A 787 -19.17 -51.16 3.14
C ALA A 787 -19.66 -51.78 4.45
N ILE A 788 -20.45 -51.02 5.21
CA ILE A 788 -20.99 -51.46 6.50
C ILE A 788 -22.51 -51.25 6.50
N ASP A 789 -23.23 -52.36 6.60
CA ASP A 789 -24.69 -52.41 6.66
C ASP A 789 -25.10 -52.86 8.07
N THR A 790 -26.00 -52.10 8.70
CA THR A 790 -26.47 -52.37 10.06
C THR A 790 -27.94 -52.74 10.07
N PHE A 791 -28.31 -53.70 10.93
CA PHE A 791 -29.68 -54.18 11.10
C PHE A 791 -30.03 -54.08 12.59
N VAL A 792 -31.15 -53.44 12.91
CA VAL A 792 -31.59 -53.24 14.30
C VAL A 792 -33.03 -53.71 14.47
N GLU A 793 -33.23 -54.81 15.18
CA GLU A 793 -34.54 -55.39 15.47
C GLU A 793 -34.68 -55.65 16.97
N ASN A 794 -35.72 -55.07 17.59
CA ASN A 794 -36.06 -55.25 19.01
C ASN A 794 -34.92 -54.99 20.02
N GLY A 795 -33.93 -54.16 19.65
CA GLY A 795 -32.75 -53.84 20.47
C GLY A 795 -31.50 -54.63 20.11
N ASN A 796 -31.64 -55.76 19.41
CA ASN A 796 -30.51 -56.53 18.92
C ASN A 796 -29.93 -55.87 17.66
N VAL A 797 -28.61 -55.77 17.61
CA VAL A 797 -27.86 -55.14 16.52
C VAL A 797 -26.98 -56.19 15.82
N ARG A 798 -27.13 -56.30 14.51
CA ARG A 798 -26.22 -57.04 13.63
C ARG A 798 -25.52 -56.07 12.69
N VAL A 799 -24.22 -56.28 12.48
CA VAL A 799 -23.39 -55.45 11.59
C VAL A 799 -22.68 -56.33 10.58
N ASN A 800 -22.94 -56.07 9.30
CA ASN A 800 -22.28 -56.73 8.19
C ASN A 800 -21.18 -55.81 7.67
N ILE A 801 -19.94 -56.29 7.67
CA ILE A 801 -18.74 -55.56 7.21
C ILE A 801 -18.21 -56.27 5.96
N ASN A 802 -18.33 -55.61 4.82
CA ASN A 802 -17.92 -56.13 3.52
C ASN A 802 -16.68 -55.37 3.04
N VAL A 803 -15.54 -56.05 2.90
CA VAL A 803 -14.26 -55.46 2.48
C VAL A 803 -13.83 -56.02 1.13
N GLU A 804 -13.76 -55.17 0.11
CA GLU A 804 -13.17 -55.46 -1.20
C GLU A 804 -11.71 -54.99 -1.22
N LYS A 805 -10.76 -55.89 -1.51
CA LYS A 805 -9.34 -55.59 -1.65
C LYS A 805 -8.84 -55.92 -3.06
N GLU A 806 -8.24 -54.94 -3.73
CA GLU A 806 -7.50 -55.15 -4.97
C GLU A 806 -5.99 -55.02 -4.72
N GLY A 807 -5.23 -55.96 -5.28
CA GLY A 807 -3.77 -55.98 -5.15
C GLY A 807 -3.06 -56.66 -6.31
N ASN A 808 -1.74 -56.62 -6.27
CA ASN A 808 -0.83 -57.45 -7.05
C ASN A 808 -0.18 -58.48 -6.12
N ILE A 809 0.30 -59.57 -6.70
CA ILE A 809 1.32 -60.40 -6.06
C ILE A 809 2.67 -59.69 -6.26
N THR A 810 3.39 -59.42 -5.18
CA THR A 810 4.72 -58.81 -5.23
C THR A 810 5.83 -59.85 -5.17
N GLU A 811 5.66 -60.91 -4.37
CA GLU A 811 6.63 -61.98 -4.21
C GLU A 811 5.95 -63.34 -4.00
N VAL A 812 6.60 -64.40 -4.50
CA VAL A 812 6.18 -65.81 -4.41
C VAL A 812 7.44 -66.66 -4.23
N LYS A 813 7.44 -67.57 -3.25
CA LYS A 813 8.46 -68.63 -3.11
C LYS A 813 8.14 -69.79 -4.08
N ASP A 814 9.14 -70.54 -4.56
CA ASP A 814 9.14 -71.41 -5.78
C ASP A 814 8.22 -72.66 -5.76
N VAL A 815 7.10 -72.61 -5.06
CA VAL A 815 6.20 -73.73 -4.79
C VAL A 815 4.88 -73.62 -5.59
N ILE A 816 4.59 -72.43 -6.13
CA ILE A 816 3.22 -72.08 -6.55
C ILE A 816 3.14 -71.76 -8.04
N ASP A 817 2.33 -72.54 -8.75
CA ASP A 817 1.96 -72.25 -10.13
C ASP A 817 0.82 -71.22 -10.20
N ILE A 818 1.20 -69.94 -10.10
CA ILE A 818 0.33 -68.76 -10.21
C ILE A 818 -0.22 -68.53 -11.63
N SER A 819 0.16 -69.36 -12.63
CA SER A 819 -0.49 -69.32 -13.95
C SER A 819 -1.87 -69.99 -13.95
N LYS A 820 -2.17 -70.82 -12.95
CA LYS A 820 -3.44 -71.52 -12.81
C LYS A 820 -4.46 -70.67 -12.04
N ILE A 821 -5.63 -70.46 -12.67
CA ILE A 821 -6.78 -69.76 -12.07
C ILE A 821 -7.19 -70.38 -10.70
N LYS A 822 -7.05 -71.70 -10.53
CA LYS A 822 -7.35 -72.35 -9.25
C LYS A 822 -6.40 -71.88 -8.14
N SER A 823 -5.08 -71.84 -8.41
CA SER A 823 -4.08 -71.34 -7.45
C SER A 823 -4.35 -69.89 -7.11
N LEU A 824 -4.61 -69.03 -8.12
CA LEU A 824 -4.91 -67.62 -7.90
C LEU A 824 -6.11 -67.41 -6.98
N ARG A 825 -7.21 -68.15 -7.19
CA ARG A 825 -8.38 -68.10 -6.29
C ARG A 825 -8.09 -68.58 -4.88
N GLU A 826 -7.21 -69.56 -4.73
CA GLU A 826 -6.81 -70.06 -3.41
C GLU A 826 -5.89 -69.07 -2.67
N VAL A 827 -5.07 -68.30 -3.40
CA VAL A 827 -4.34 -67.14 -2.87
C VAL A 827 -5.29 -66.01 -2.49
N GLU A 828 -6.26 -65.66 -3.36
CA GLU A 828 -7.30 -64.67 -3.07
C GLU A 828 -8.10 -65.03 -1.81
N LEU A 829 -8.49 -66.30 -1.66
CA LEU A 829 -9.16 -66.80 -0.46
C LEU A 829 -8.28 -66.67 0.79
N LYS A 830 -7.03 -67.14 0.77
CA LYS A 830 -6.14 -67.02 1.95
C LYS A 830 -5.81 -65.58 2.33
N VAL A 831 -5.63 -64.67 1.36
CA VAL A 831 -5.46 -63.24 1.64
C VAL A 831 -6.74 -62.65 2.24
N SER A 832 -7.91 -63.10 1.80
CA SER A 832 -9.20 -62.68 2.37
C SER A 832 -9.39 -63.21 3.79
N ASP A 833 -9.00 -64.47 4.07
CA ASP A 833 -8.98 -65.06 5.40
C ASP A 833 -8.01 -64.33 6.34
N GLU A 834 -6.86 -63.88 5.83
CA GLU A 834 -5.87 -63.13 6.61
C GLU A 834 -6.33 -61.70 6.95
N ILE A 835 -6.89 -60.96 5.99
CA ILE A 835 -7.55 -59.66 6.26
C ILE A 835 -8.70 -59.85 7.26
N LYS A 836 -9.49 -60.93 7.10
CA LYS A 836 -10.58 -61.28 8.03
C LYS A 836 -10.06 -61.63 9.43
N ARG A 837 -8.86 -62.24 9.55
CA ARG A 837 -8.17 -62.49 10.81
C ARG A 837 -7.81 -61.18 11.51
N GLU A 838 -7.21 -60.22 10.79
CA GLU A 838 -6.88 -58.88 11.30
C GLU A 838 -8.14 -58.13 11.80
N ILE A 839 -9.18 -58.09 10.97
CA ILE A 839 -10.46 -57.43 11.31
C ILE A 839 -11.09 -58.07 12.55
N ASN A 840 -11.21 -59.41 12.59
CA ASN A 840 -11.81 -60.11 13.72
C ASN A 840 -11.02 -59.91 15.02
N LEU A 841 -9.68 -59.83 14.95
CA LEU A 841 -8.83 -59.58 16.11
C LEU A 841 -9.03 -58.15 16.65
N ALA A 842 -9.15 -57.16 15.76
CA ALA A 842 -9.49 -55.80 16.15
C ALA A 842 -10.92 -55.68 16.73
N LEU A 843 -11.91 -56.36 16.14
CA LEU A 843 -13.28 -56.40 16.63
C LEU A 843 -13.37 -57.04 18.02
N ALA A 844 -12.72 -58.19 18.23
CA ALA A 844 -12.74 -58.90 19.51
C ALA A 844 -12.18 -58.05 20.65
N LYS A 845 -11.01 -57.43 20.46
CA LYS A 845 -10.42 -56.50 21.46
C LYS A 845 -11.32 -55.29 21.72
N ALA A 846 -11.90 -54.69 20.66
CA ALA A 846 -12.81 -53.56 20.81
C ALA A 846 -14.08 -53.91 21.61
N GLN A 847 -14.65 -55.09 21.38
CA GLN A 847 -15.81 -55.59 22.13
C GLN A 847 -15.46 -55.89 23.59
N GLU A 848 -14.33 -56.56 23.86
CA GLU A 848 -13.81 -56.80 25.21
C GLU A 848 -13.60 -55.48 25.98
N GLN A 849 -13.07 -54.47 25.31
CA GLN A 849 -12.81 -53.14 25.87
C GLN A 849 -14.05 -52.23 25.89
N THR A 850 -15.19 -52.67 25.34
CA THR A 850 -16.44 -51.88 25.21
C THR A 850 -16.22 -50.50 24.55
N ALA A 851 -15.37 -50.46 23.52
CA ALA A 851 -14.90 -49.24 22.88
C ALA A 851 -15.11 -49.27 21.36
N ASP A 852 -16.05 -48.47 20.86
CA ASP A 852 -16.39 -48.40 19.43
C ASP A 852 -15.37 -47.58 18.62
N ILE A 853 -14.18 -48.13 18.40
CA ILE A 853 -13.09 -47.51 17.63
C ILE A 853 -13.42 -47.31 16.14
N PHE A 854 -14.38 -48.09 15.64
CA PHE A 854 -14.80 -48.11 14.24
C PHE A 854 -15.84 -47.03 13.91
N GLY A 855 -16.64 -46.62 14.90
CA GLY A 855 -17.75 -45.67 14.74
C GLY A 855 -19.03 -46.32 14.25
N ILE A 856 -19.30 -47.57 14.65
CA ILE A 856 -20.54 -48.30 14.34
C ILE A 856 -21.77 -47.53 14.85
N GLY A 857 -21.69 -46.91 16.02
CA GLY A 857 -22.77 -46.11 16.60
C GLY A 857 -23.18 -44.95 15.70
N GLU A 858 -22.21 -44.27 15.07
CA GLU A 858 -22.48 -43.24 14.06
C GLU A 858 -23.14 -43.80 12.79
N ILE A 859 -22.75 -45.00 12.36
CA ILE A 859 -23.35 -45.67 11.19
C ILE A 859 -24.81 -46.02 11.48
N ILE A 860 -25.11 -46.56 12.66
CA ILE A 860 -26.49 -46.86 13.11
C ILE A 860 -27.29 -45.57 13.30
N ARG A 861 -26.71 -44.52 13.90
CA ARG A 861 -27.34 -43.20 14.02
C ARG A 861 -27.77 -42.63 12.66
N ARG A 862 -26.97 -42.87 11.62
CA ARG A 862 -27.25 -42.45 10.24
C ARG A 862 -28.25 -43.34 9.50
N GLN A 863 -28.14 -44.67 9.64
CA GLN A 863 -29.02 -45.63 8.95
C GLN A 863 -30.38 -45.80 9.64
N HIS A 864 -30.41 -45.84 10.97
CA HIS A 864 -31.58 -46.14 11.81
C HIS A 864 -31.82 -45.09 12.92
N PRO A 865 -32.00 -43.80 12.61
CA PRO A 865 -32.05 -42.71 13.60
C PRO A 865 -33.17 -42.82 14.65
N LYS A 866 -34.21 -43.63 14.40
CA LYS A 866 -35.26 -43.91 15.39
C LYS A 866 -34.84 -44.96 16.42
N ALA A 867 -34.15 -46.01 15.98
CA ALA A 867 -33.67 -47.07 16.86
C ALA A 867 -32.44 -46.61 17.66
N TRP A 868 -31.61 -45.73 17.07
CA TRP A 868 -30.51 -45.08 17.76
C TRP A 868 -30.95 -44.44 19.09
N ARG A 869 -32.02 -43.64 19.08
CA ARG A 869 -32.57 -42.97 20.28
C ARG A 869 -33.00 -43.91 21.42
N THR A 870 -33.18 -45.20 21.14
CA THR A 870 -33.53 -46.20 22.16
C THR A 870 -32.33 -46.99 22.69
N ILE A 871 -31.18 -46.95 22.00
CA ILE A 871 -29.95 -47.67 22.40
C ILE A 871 -28.80 -46.72 22.80
N GLU A 872 -28.87 -45.44 22.44
CA GLU A 872 -27.85 -44.41 22.70
C GLU A 872 -27.38 -44.31 24.16
N THR A 873 -28.28 -44.54 25.12
CA THR A 873 -27.96 -44.47 26.56
C THR A 873 -27.22 -45.70 27.10
N ASN A 874 -27.27 -46.83 26.39
CA ASN A 874 -26.64 -48.11 26.74
C ASN A 874 -25.78 -48.62 25.58
N TRP A 875 -25.21 -47.70 24.78
CA TRP A 875 -24.48 -48.06 23.57
C TRP A 875 -23.28 -48.98 23.85
N GLU A 876 -22.60 -48.80 24.99
CA GLU A 876 -21.45 -49.64 25.37
C GLU A 876 -21.85 -51.11 25.57
N ASP A 877 -22.96 -51.35 26.29
CA ASP A 877 -23.52 -52.70 26.49
C ASP A 877 -23.90 -53.32 25.14
N VAL A 878 -24.66 -52.56 24.33
CA VAL A 878 -25.13 -53.00 23.01
C VAL A 878 -23.97 -53.30 22.06
N PHE A 879 -22.91 -52.49 22.07
CA PHE A 879 -21.71 -52.68 21.25
C PHE A 879 -20.97 -53.98 21.61
N SER A 880 -20.88 -54.30 22.90
CA SER A 880 -20.24 -55.54 23.38
C SER A 880 -20.96 -56.81 22.91
N GLU A 881 -22.27 -56.74 22.68
CA GLU A 881 -23.12 -57.87 22.26
C GLU A 881 -23.38 -57.95 20.73
N ILE A 882 -22.79 -57.05 19.91
CA ILE A 882 -23.03 -57.03 18.45
C ILE A 882 -22.57 -58.33 17.77
N GLU A 883 -23.46 -58.89 16.95
CA GLU A 883 -23.11 -59.93 15.98
C GLU A 883 -22.45 -59.28 14.75
N PHE A 884 -21.11 -59.35 14.67
CA PHE A 884 -20.35 -58.91 13.50
C PHE A 884 -20.22 -60.03 12.47
N GLN A 885 -20.68 -59.77 11.25
CA GLN A 885 -20.51 -60.65 10.09
C GLN A 885 -19.52 -60.01 9.11
N VAL A 886 -18.30 -60.54 9.06
CA VAL A 886 -17.20 -60.02 8.23
C VAL A 886 -17.08 -60.84 6.95
N GLU A 887 -17.27 -60.22 5.79
CA GLU A 887 -17.01 -60.78 4.47
C GLU A 887 -15.86 -60.00 3.81
N VAL A 888 -14.90 -60.72 3.24
CA VAL A 888 -13.74 -60.12 2.56
C VAL A 888 -13.61 -60.76 1.19
N GLU A 889 -13.51 -59.93 0.16
CA GLU A 889 -13.25 -60.34 -1.22
C GLU A 889 -11.93 -59.75 -1.70
N THR A 890 -10.95 -60.61 -1.98
CA THR A 890 -9.68 -60.20 -2.61
C THR A 890 -9.69 -60.46 -4.11
N HIS A 891 -9.17 -59.50 -4.89
CA HIS A 891 -8.99 -59.61 -6.33
C HIS A 891 -7.53 -59.27 -6.73
N LEU A 892 -6.85 -60.21 -7.37
CA LEU A 892 -5.48 -60.04 -7.83
C LEU A 892 -5.42 -59.55 -9.28
N ARG A 893 -4.89 -58.34 -9.49
CA ARG A 893 -4.81 -57.68 -10.80
C ARG A 893 -3.57 -58.05 -11.60
N ARG A 894 -2.42 -58.19 -10.93
CA ARG A 894 -1.16 -58.68 -11.53
C ARG A 894 -0.59 -59.76 -10.64
N TYR A 895 -0.34 -60.92 -11.22
CA TYR A 895 0.20 -62.09 -10.52
C TYR A 895 1.65 -62.42 -10.93
N GLY A 896 2.19 -61.73 -11.94
CA GLY A 896 3.50 -62.05 -12.52
C GLY A 896 3.49 -63.35 -13.34
N VAL A 897 4.58 -63.60 -14.07
CA VAL A 897 4.77 -64.84 -14.85
C VAL A 897 6.13 -65.49 -14.58
N THR A 898 6.88 -64.94 -13.63
CA THR A 898 8.19 -65.41 -13.20
C THR A 898 8.06 -66.53 -12.18
N GLN A 899 8.52 -67.73 -12.53
CA GLN A 899 8.79 -68.79 -11.56
C GLN A 899 10.09 -68.43 -10.84
N ASN A 900 9.99 -67.89 -9.63
CA ASN A 900 11.14 -67.42 -8.87
C ASN A 900 11.63 -68.53 -7.95
N ARG A 901 12.85 -69.03 -8.22
CA ARG A 901 13.63 -69.90 -7.33
C ARG A 901 14.05 -69.10 -6.08
N GLY A 902 13.10 -68.91 -5.17
CA GLY A 902 13.29 -68.14 -3.94
C GLY A 902 14.49 -68.63 -3.13
N VAL A 903 15.08 -67.73 -2.33
CA VAL A 903 16.21 -68.08 -1.45
C VAL A 903 15.70 -69.04 -0.37
N MET A 904 16.10 -70.30 -0.49
CA MET A 904 15.86 -71.32 0.52
C MET A 904 16.74 -71.02 1.74
N PHE A 905 16.13 -70.57 2.83
CA PHE A 905 16.75 -70.61 4.14
C PHE A 905 16.58 -72.04 4.69
N GLU A 906 17.68 -72.75 4.93
CA GLU A 906 17.64 -74.00 5.68
C GLU A 906 17.21 -73.68 7.12
N GLU A 907 16.16 -74.35 7.62
CA GLU A 907 15.78 -74.28 9.03
C GLU A 907 16.90 -74.93 9.88
N ASN A 908 17.37 -74.19 10.89
CA ASN A 908 18.43 -74.56 11.83
C ASN A 908 17.94 -74.34 13.26
#